data_AF-A0A0P6X0C2-F1
#
_entry.id   AF-A0A0P6X0C2-F1
#
_cell.length_a   1.000
_cell.length_b   1.000
_cell.length_c   1.000
_cell.angle_alpha   90.00
_cell.angle_beta   90.00
_cell.angle_gamma   90.00
#
_symmetry.space_group_name_H-M   'P 1'
#
loop_
_entity.id
_entity.type
_entity.pdbx_description
1 polymer ?
#
loop_
_entity_poly.entity_id
_entity_poly.type
_entity_poly.pdbx_seq_one_letter_code
_entity_poly.pdbx_strand_id
1 'polypeptide(L)'
;MDIAGYLSEIRALYASGQSTEHSFRPALARLFASIDPALTVINEPKHLTDVGAPDFVFNRGDVAIGWCEAKDLGKDVRKFASTDYSKAQKERYKKGLPNLIYTNGLDFEFIRESEVLDFVSIAELAPGLPARTDSFAILENRLRDFATTTPLSITSSKRLAEMMAGKAAIIKDIMGRALVADFKAQEAGKGITDLVGQYEAFKANLIHDITVEEFADIYAETIAYGLFAARLHDESPATFTRSEALDLLPKSNPFLRELFIYIAGPNLDDRLRRVIDELCNVFCATDMAKVLRNFGKVSAKQDPFLHFYEVFLAEYNPSKRKARGVWYTPEPVVNFIVRAVDDVLKGEFGLADGLADTSRITIDWDTGQHGKDGKPATIRKSVHRVQILDPATGTGTFLAEVVKLVAERVKGVAPGQWSNYVEQELIPRIHGFELLMASYAMCHMKLDMILTGLGYKPSANPPRLGVYLTNSLEEGERVDQTLFGLSRAIAEEAKAASDIKRQTPIMVVIGNPPYSGESENKGPWIMGLMDAYKKEPGGQQKLQERNPKWINDDYVKFIRFAEHMIEKTGEGVLGFITNHGYLDNPTFRGMRWHLMRSFDRIYVIDLHGNSKKKEVSPDGSPDKNVFDIMQGVAIIVAVKHKHEGKASKPLAEVRHGELWGSREAKSNALWESPLKGLAHTVLPHKAPQYPFLARDYDVEEEYSKGFSVAELMPVNSVGIVTARDELTIDMNRDALWQRVLDFSETDSETLRARYDLGKDVRDWTVSGAKADVAANLSQSRLVPIAYRPFDIRWTFYTGKSRGFQCYPRNEVMRHLMSGANLACNYTRTVEGDRKFADFFACVFPITHHTLSIKEVNALAPLYLYPDEGTLDQSIRVNFEPNLYARIREVAGLSGPSTTPDGSDAFRRATGDARPDEVKVFDYIYGVLHCPAYRATYAEFLKIDFPRIPFPPSPEVFRAVSEKGEQLRRLHLMEDAAIGDTPYPFEGDGSGEVEKPAFAEGKVWINSHQYFGHVPAIAWEFHIGGYQPAQKWLKDRKGRTLGWDDIRHYQKIIKILTETDRIMKEIELPLD
;
A
#
# COMPACT_ATOMS: atom_id res chain seq x y z
N MET A 1 30.91 54.14 -10.81
CA MET A 1 30.39 54.10 -9.42
C MET A 1 30.81 55.40 -8.75
N ASP A 2 29.91 56.17 -8.14
CA ASP A 2 30.24 57.47 -7.52
C ASP A 2 30.39 57.34 -5.99
N ILE A 3 31.57 56.89 -5.55
CA ILE A 3 31.87 56.69 -4.11
C ILE A 3 31.99 58.04 -3.37
N ALA A 4 32.46 59.09 -4.06
CA ALA A 4 32.58 60.43 -3.47
C ALA A 4 31.19 61.05 -3.22
N GLY A 5 30.26 60.89 -4.17
CA GLY A 5 28.86 61.26 -4.02
C GLY A 5 28.17 60.46 -2.92
N TYR A 6 28.37 59.13 -2.89
CA TYR A 6 27.89 58.27 -1.81
C TYR A 6 28.35 58.76 -0.42
N LEU A 7 29.65 59.02 -0.24
CA LEU A 7 30.18 59.50 1.04
C LEU A 7 29.65 60.89 1.41
N SER A 8 29.43 61.76 0.43
CA SER A 8 28.82 63.07 0.65
C SER A 8 27.39 62.95 1.17
N GLU A 9 26.63 61.97 0.67
CA GLU A 9 25.29 61.66 1.17
C GLU A 9 25.31 61.12 2.60
N ILE A 10 26.22 60.17 2.88
CA ILE A 10 26.43 59.63 4.24
C ILE A 10 26.80 60.76 5.21
N ARG A 11 27.66 61.70 4.82
CA ARG A 11 28.02 62.88 5.62
C ARG A 11 26.83 63.77 5.93
N ALA A 12 25.98 64.04 4.94
CA ALA A 12 24.78 64.87 5.14
C ALA A 12 23.80 64.21 6.13
N LEU A 13 23.60 62.90 6.01
CA LEU A 13 22.76 62.12 6.92
C LEU A 13 23.35 62.04 8.33
N TYR A 14 24.67 61.89 8.45
CA TYR A 14 25.35 61.84 9.75
C TYR A 14 25.34 63.19 10.47
N ALA A 15 25.59 64.28 9.74
CA ALA A 15 25.58 65.64 10.28
C ALA A 15 24.19 66.08 10.79
N SER A 16 23.12 65.46 10.29
CA SER A 16 21.75 65.75 10.76
C SER A 16 21.51 65.38 12.22
N GLY A 17 22.31 64.47 12.80
CA GLY A 17 22.17 63.99 14.18
C GLY A 17 20.90 63.18 14.47
N GLN A 18 20.05 62.95 13.46
CA GLN A 18 18.77 62.22 13.56
C GLN A 18 18.74 60.99 12.64
N SER A 19 19.85 60.26 12.51
CA SER A 19 19.94 59.04 11.69
C SER A 19 19.95 57.77 12.54
N THR A 20 19.32 56.71 12.02
CA THR A 20 19.42 55.34 12.52
C THR A 20 20.06 54.45 11.44
N GLU A 21 20.33 53.19 11.75
CA GLU A 21 20.88 52.21 10.79
C GLU A 21 20.15 52.22 9.43
N HIS A 22 18.82 52.28 9.46
CA HIS A 22 17.99 52.29 8.26
C HIS A 22 18.16 53.56 7.42
N SER A 23 18.56 54.69 8.02
CA SER A 23 18.73 55.96 7.32
C SER A 23 19.85 55.90 6.26
N PHE A 24 20.84 55.01 6.41
CA PHE A 24 21.97 54.87 5.47
C PHE A 24 21.72 53.85 4.36
N ARG A 25 20.71 52.97 4.50
CA ARG A 25 20.40 51.90 3.54
C ARG A 25 20.04 52.42 2.14
N PRO A 26 19.29 53.54 1.94
CA PRO A 26 19.01 54.07 0.62
C PRO A 26 20.28 54.49 -0.16
N ALA A 27 21.26 55.08 0.54
CA ALA A 27 22.53 55.44 -0.06
C ALA A 27 23.34 54.20 -0.45
N LEU A 28 23.37 53.18 0.40
CA LEU A 28 23.97 51.87 0.10
C LEU A 28 23.29 51.18 -1.09
N ALA A 29 21.96 51.20 -1.15
CA ALA A 29 21.20 50.61 -2.25
C ALA A 29 21.57 51.23 -3.60
N ARG A 30 21.72 52.57 -3.66
CA ARG A 30 22.18 53.27 -4.86
C ARG A 30 23.62 52.93 -5.22
N LEU A 31 24.51 52.86 -4.23
CA LEU A 31 25.90 52.46 -4.46
C LEU A 31 25.96 51.04 -5.05
N PHE A 32 25.24 50.09 -4.45
CA PHE A 32 25.19 48.69 -4.88
C PHE A 32 24.53 48.52 -6.26
N ALA A 33 23.45 49.25 -6.54
CA ALA A 33 22.80 49.22 -7.86
C ALA A 33 23.70 49.79 -8.97
N SER A 34 24.71 50.61 -8.62
CA SER A 34 25.66 51.17 -9.57
C SER A 34 26.85 50.26 -9.91
N ILE A 35 26.94 49.07 -9.31
CA ILE A 35 28.04 48.12 -9.53
C ILE A 35 28.00 47.56 -10.96
N ASP A 36 26.85 47.02 -11.35
CA ASP A 36 26.60 46.34 -12.62
C ASP A 36 25.13 46.55 -13.04
N PRO A 37 24.84 47.08 -14.25
CA PRO A 37 23.47 47.27 -14.73
C PRO A 37 22.62 45.99 -14.80
N ALA A 38 23.25 44.81 -14.89
CA ALA A 38 22.55 43.52 -14.93
C ALA A 38 22.14 43.00 -13.55
N LEU A 39 22.52 43.68 -12.47
CA LEU A 39 22.33 43.23 -11.10
C LEU A 39 21.08 43.87 -10.48
N THR A 40 20.20 43.02 -9.95
CA THR A 40 19.03 43.46 -9.18
C THR A 40 19.37 43.44 -7.69
N VAL A 41 19.45 44.61 -7.06
CA VAL A 41 19.66 44.76 -5.62
C VAL A 41 18.32 44.92 -4.93
N ILE A 42 17.97 44.01 -4.03
CA ILE A 42 16.75 44.09 -3.22
C ILE A 42 17.15 44.42 -1.80
N ASN A 43 16.67 45.55 -1.27
CA ASN A 43 16.73 45.87 0.15
C ASN A 43 15.51 45.25 0.85
N GLU A 44 15.72 44.62 2.01
CA GLU A 44 14.70 43.87 2.77
C GLU A 44 14.00 42.77 1.95
N PRO A 45 14.74 41.74 1.49
CA PRO A 45 14.15 40.65 0.71
C PRO A 45 13.06 39.90 1.48
N LYS A 46 11.96 39.57 0.79
CA LYS A 46 10.83 38.81 1.37
C LYS A 46 11.18 37.37 1.75
N HIS A 47 12.25 36.80 1.19
CA HIS A 47 12.64 35.42 1.41
C HIS A 47 13.74 35.34 2.47
N LEU A 48 13.42 34.67 3.59
CA LEU A 48 14.40 34.26 4.59
C LEU A 48 15.30 33.17 3.99
N THR A 49 16.61 33.30 4.13
CA THR A 49 17.54 32.20 3.87
C THR A 49 17.46 31.19 5.02
N ASP A 50 17.93 29.96 4.81
CA ASP A 50 17.99 28.91 5.86
C ASP A 50 18.82 29.35 7.09
N VAL A 51 19.59 30.43 6.97
CA VAL A 51 20.45 30.98 8.03
C VAL A 51 20.02 32.37 8.53
N GLY A 52 18.98 32.99 7.97
CA GLY A 52 18.40 34.27 8.43
C GLY A 52 18.05 35.25 7.30
N ALA A 53 17.81 36.52 7.63
CA ALA A 53 17.47 37.59 6.69
C ALA A 53 18.57 38.65 6.63
N PRO A 54 19.46 38.60 5.61
CA PRO A 54 20.36 39.71 5.31
C PRO A 54 19.60 40.93 4.79
N ASP A 55 20.10 42.14 5.08
CA ASP A 55 19.45 43.40 4.68
C ASP A 55 19.38 43.61 3.16
N PHE A 56 20.34 43.05 2.42
CA PHE A 56 20.39 43.13 0.97
C PHE A 56 20.66 41.76 0.35
N VAL A 57 20.01 41.50 -0.78
CA VAL A 57 20.34 40.39 -1.68
C VAL A 57 20.66 40.92 -3.08
N PHE A 58 21.68 40.33 -3.69
CA PHE A 58 22.17 40.65 -5.03
C PHE A 58 21.76 39.52 -5.95
N ASN A 59 20.87 39.79 -6.91
CA ASN A 59 20.36 38.80 -7.85
C ASN A 59 20.84 39.07 -9.27
N ARG A 60 21.14 38.00 -10.00
CA ARG A 60 21.30 38.01 -11.47
C ARG A 60 20.25 37.07 -12.04
N GLY A 61 19.20 37.63 -12.64
CA GLY A 61 17.96 36.87 -12.90
C GLY A 61 17.31 36.43 -11.59
N ASP A 62 16.89 35.17 -11.51
CA ASP A 62 16.26 34.57 -10.31
C ASP A 62 17.26 33.95 -9.32
N VAL A 63 18.57 34.08 -9.57
CA VAL A 63 19.63 33.49 -8.74
C VAL A 63 20.28 34.54 -7.86
N ALA A 64 20.30 34.30 -6.55
CA ALA A 64 21.05 35.09 -5.59
C ALA A 64 22.55 34.79 -5.72
N ILE A 65 23.36 35.82 -5.99
CA ILE A 65 24.82 35.72 -6.17
C ILE A 65 25.61 36.26 -4.98
N GLY A 66 24.93 36.94 -4.05
CA GLY A 66 25.56 37.47 -2.85
C GLY A 66 24.56 38.15 -1.92
N TRP A 67 25.02 38.45 -0.71
CA TRP A 67 24.23 39.10 0.34
C TRP A 67 25.04 40.22 1.00
N CYS A 68 24.36 41.21 1.56
CA CYS A 68 25.00 42.22 2.39
C CYS A 68 24.17 42.47 3.65
N GLU A 69 24.87 42.54 4.77
CA GLU A 69 24.32 42.96 6.06
C GLU A 69 24.88 44.34 6.41
N ALA A 70 23.99 45.29 6.68
CA ALA A 70 24.35 46.65 7.07
C ALA A 70 24.27 46.81 8.59
N LYS A 71 25.10 47.71 9.14
CA LYS A 71 25.14 48.08 10.56
C LYS A 71 25.20 49.60 10.70
N ASP A 72 24.92 50.10 11.90
CA ASP A 72 25.12 51.52 12.23
C ASP A 72 26.57 51.97 12.01
N LEU A 73 26.77 53.20 11.51
CA LEU A 73 28.10 53.81 11.25
C LEU A 73 29.09 53.67 12.43
N GLY A 74 28.59 53.71 13.67
CA GLY A 74 29.41 53.60 14.88
C GLY A 74 29.84 52.19 15.27
N LYS A 75 29.32 51.15 14.61
CA LYS A 75 29.64 49.74 14.92
C LYS A 75 30.85 49.28 14.11
N ASP A 76 31.83 48.68 14.78
CA ASP A 76 32.96 48.01 14.13
C ASP A 76 32.50 46.67 13.55
N VAL A 77 32.49 46.56 12.22
CA VAL A 77 32.05 45.34 11.53
C VAL A 77 33.01 44.16 11.68
N ARG A 78 34.24 44.38 12.16
CA ARG A 78 35.24 43.33 12.42
C ARG A 78 35.20 42.81 13.85
N LYS A 79 34.86 43.66 14.83
CA LYS A 79 34.94 43.35 16.26
C LYS A 79 33.63 43.63 16.97
N PHE A 80 32.97 42.56 17.40
CA PHE A 80 31.77 42.60 18.23
C PHE A 80 32.09 42.18 19.68
N ALA A 81 31.43 42.80 20.66
CA ALA A 81 31.51 42.37 22.06
C ALA A 81 31.02 40.91 22.21
N SER A 82 31.50 40.16 23.20
CA SER A 82 31.12 38.75 23.40
C SER A 82 29.62 38.55 23.64
N THR A 83 28.92 39.57 24.11
CA THR A 83 27.47 39.57 24.39
C THR A 83 26.62 40.17 23.26
N ASP A 84 27.21 40.61 22.15
CA ASP A 84 26.49 41.22 21.03
C ASP A 84 25.89 40.14 20.10
N TYR A 85 24.57 40.20 19.88
CA TYR A 85 23.86 39.31 18.96
C TYR A 85 24.46 39.32 17.55
N SER A 86 25.00 40.46 17.10
CA SER A 86 25.65 40.64 15.81
C SER A 86 26.83 39.69 15.60
N LYS A 87 27.52 39.28 16.69
CA LYS A 87 28.60 38.29 16.63
C LYS A 87 28.10 36.91 16.20
N ALA A 88 27.05 36.42 16.86
CA ALA A 88 26.44 35.13 16.54
C ALA A 88 25.74 35.15 15.17
N GLN A 89 25.17 36.30 14.78
CA GLN A 89 24.60 36.51 13.45
C GLN A 89 25.67 36.45 12.36
N LYS A 90 26.78 37.18 12.52
CA LYS A 90 27.89 37.19 11.56
C LYS A 90 28.50 35.80 11.36
N GLU A 91 28.75 35.04 12.44
CA GLU A 91 29.27 33.66 12.30
C GLU A 91 28.30 32.73 11.57
N ARG A 92 26.99 32.89 11.80
CA ARG A 92 25.95 32.11 11.12
C ARG A 92 25.88 32.43 9.64
N TYR A 93 25.91 33.72 9.28
CA TYR A 93 25.91 34.19 7.89
C TYR A 93 27.21 33.81 7.18
N LYS A 94 28.35 33.97 7.83
CA LYS A 94 29.67 33.57 7.32
C LYS A 94 29.73 32.08 6.99
N LYS A 95 29.07 31.22 7.77
CA LYS A 95 28.99 29.77 7.54
C LYS A 95 27.95 29.37 6.48
N GLY A 96 26.86 30.13 6.37
CA GLY A 96 25.71 29.79 5.52
C GLY A 96 25.63 30.50 4.17
N LEU A 97 26.28 31.66 4.02
CA LEU A 97 26.22 32.50 2.83
C LEU A 97 27.60 32.52 2.14
N PRO A 98 27.72 31.99 0.91
CA PRO A 98 29.01 31.78 0.26
C PRO A 98 29.69 33.09 -0.21
N ASN A 99 28.96 34.20 -0.34
CA ASN A 99 29.49 35.50 -0.77
C ASN A 99 28.73 36.62 -0.05
N LEU A 100 29.40 37.27 0.91
CA LEU A 100 28.78 38.14 1.90
C LEU A 100 29.58 39.44 2.06
N ILE A 101 28.90 40.58 2.09
CA ILE A 101 29.46 41.86 2.54
C ILE A 101 28.92 42.16 3.93
N TYR A 102 29.79 42.58 4.84
CA TYR A 102 29.41 43.16 6.13
C TYR A 102 29.87 44.62 6.15
N THR A 103 28.95 45.57 6.35
CA THR A 103 29.30 47.00 6.27
C THR A 103 28.56 47.85 7.29
N ASN A 104 29.23 48.90 7.78
CA ASN A 104 28.59 49.98 8.54
C ASN A 104 28.33 51.24 7.68
N GLY A 105 28.63 51.19 6.37
CA GLY A 105 28.57 52.31 5.44
C GLY A 105 29.90 53.05 5.21
N LEU A 106 30.89 52.92 6.10
CA LEU A 106 32.25 53.45 5.89
C LEU A 106 33.28 52.33 5.71
N ASP A 107 33.07 51.24 6.44
CA ASP A 107 33.89 50.04 6.45
C ASP A 107 33.14 48.91 5.72
N PHE A 108 33.83 48.22 4.83
CA PHE A 108 33.32 47.13 4.02
C PHE A 108 34.22 45.92 4.20
N GLU A 109 33.70 44.86 4.82
CA GLU A 109 34.37 43.58 4.96
C GLU A 109 33.80 42.60 3.93
N PHE A 110 34.66 42.07 3.07
CA PHE A 110 34.30 41.13 2.02
C PHE A 110 34.60 39.71 2.48
N ILE A 111 33.58 38.85 2.51
CA ILE A 111 33.66 37.48 3.01
C ILE A 111 33.23 36.52 1.90
N ARG A 112 34.04 35.49 1.65
CA ARG A 112 33.76 34.46 0.64
C ARG A 112 34.11 33.08 1.20
N GLU A 113 33.21 32.12 1.05
CA GLU A 113 33.37 30.74 1.56
C GLU A 113 33.86 30.66 3.01
N SER A 114 33.28 31.51 3.88
CA SER A 114 33.68 31.64 5.28
C SER A 114 35.09 32.21 5.53
N GLU A 115 35.78 32.72 4.52
CA GLU A 115 37.06 33.43 4.65
C GLU A 115 36.89 34.93 4.42
N VAL A 116 37.61 35.75 5.19
CA VAL A 116 37.63 37.21 4.99
C VAL A 116 38.64 37.50 3.88
N LEU A 117 38.17 37.98 2.73
CA LEU A 117 39.00 38.30 1.58
C LEU A 117 39.71 39.63 1.73
N ASP A 118 38.96 40.66 2.13
CA ASP A 118 39.48 42.02 2.20
C ASP A 118 38.65 42.90 3.14
N PHE A 119 39.23 44.01 3.56
CA PHE A 119 38.59 45.03 4.37
C PHE A 119 38.96 46.42 3.85
N VAL A 120 37.94 47.20 3.46
CA VAL A 120 38.13 48.54 2.88
C VAL A 120 37.39 49.57 3.72
N SER A 121 38.08 50.65 4.10
CA SER A 121 37.53 51.75 4.88
C SER A 121 37.65 53.05 4.08
N ILE A 122 36.53 53.67 3.73
CA ILE A 122 36.50 54.85 2.83
C ILE A 122 36.49 56.20 3.56
N ALA A 123 36.28 56.21 4.88
CA ALA A 123 36.38 57.42 5.70
C ALA A 123 36.69 57.07 7.15
N GLU A 124 37.23 58.03 7.90
CA GLU A 124 37.42 57.86 9.35
C GLU A 124 36.17 58.29 10.11
N LEU A 125 35.81 57.54 11.14
CA LEU A 125 34.73 57.89 12.05
C LEU A 125 35.18 59.00 13.01
N ALA A 126 35.26 60.23 12.50
CA ALA A 126 35.59 61.45 13.22
C ALA A 126 34.64 62.58 12.79
N PRO A 127 34.55 63.71 13.52
CA PRO A 127 33.73 64.85 13.10
C PRO A 127 34.04 65.27 11.65
N GLY A 128 33.01 65.27 10.79
CA GLY A 128 33.14 65.57 9.36
C GLY A 128 33.47 64.36 8.46
N LEU A 129 33.64 63.16 9.02
CA LEU A 129 33.95 61.90 8.33
C LEU A 129 35.04 62.08 7.25
N PRO A 130 36.30 62.41 7.61
CA PRO A 130 37.34 62.71 6.63
C PRO A 130 37.53 61.54 5.67
N ALA A 131 37.55 61.84 4.37
CA ALA A 131 37.56 60.83 3.32
C ALA A 131 38.95 60.21 3.18
N ARG A 132 38.99 58.90 2.95
CA ARG A 132 40.18 58.16 2.53
C ARG A 132 40.10 57.94 1.03
N THR A 133 40.42 58.98 0.26
CA THR A 133 40.27 58.98 -1.21
C THR A 133 41.07 57.86 -1.88
N ASP A 134 42.22 57.49 -1.33
CA ASP A 134 43.06 56.41 -1.85
C ASP A 134 42.37 55.03 -1.79
N SER A 135 41.39 54.87 -0.90
CA SER A 135 40.61 53.64 -0.74
C SER A 135 39.39 53.55 -1.66
N PHE A 136 39.04 54.62 -2.38
CA PHE A 136 37.84 54.62 -3.24
C PHE A 136 38.00 53.68 -4.44
N ALA A 137 39.15 53.72 -5.11
CA ALA A 137 39.44 52.81 -6.21
C ALA A 137 39.49 51.34 -5.75
N ILE A 138 39.96 51.09 -4.52
CA ILE A 138 40.00 49.76 -3.92
C ILE A 138 38.59 49.24 -3.66
N LEU A 139 37.71 50.06 -3.07
CA LEU A 139 36.31 49.69 -2.84
C LEU A 139 35.58 49.44 -4.16
N GLU A 140 35.77 50.29 -5.17
CA GLU A 140 35.15 50.10 -6.49
C GLU A 140 35.56 48.75 -7.10
N ASN A 141 36.86 48.43 -7.09
CA ASN A 141 37.35 47.16 -7.61
C ASN A 141 36.76 45.97 -6.84
N ARG A 142 36.70 46.04 -5.50
CA ARG A 142 36.14 44.94 -4.69
C ARG A 142 34.64 44.76 -4.86
N LEU A 143 33.88 45.84 -4.99
CA LEU A 143 32.45 45.75 -5.30
C LEU A 143 32.22 45.16 -6.70
N ARG A 144 33.08 45.48 -7.68
CA ARG A 144 33.06 44.82 -9.00
C ARG A 144 33.41 43.34 -8.90
N ASP A 145 34.48 42.98 -8.19
CA ASP A 145 34.89 41.57 -7.95
C ASP A 145 33.80 40.76 -7.23
N PHE A 146 33.05 41.41 -6.33
CA PHE A 146 31.91 40.82 -5.63
C PHE A 146 30.76 40.47 -6.58
N ALA A 147 30.49 41.31 -7.58
CA ALA A 147 29.41 41.11 -8.56
C ALA A 147 29.78 40.21 -9.75
N THR A 148 31.07 40.01 -10.05
CA THR A 148 31.53 39.17 -11.17
C THR A 148 31.61 37.69 -10.82
N THR A 149 31.80 37.34 -9.54
CA THR A 149 31.99 35.96 -9.11
C THR A 149 30.65 35.28 -8.80
N THR A 150 30.32 34.16 -9.45
CA THR A 150 29.13 33.33 -9.14
C THR A 150 29.50 32.28 -8.09
N PRO A 151 29.06 32.37 -6.83
CA PRO A 151 29.35 31.35 -5.82
C PRO A 151 28.33 30.20 -5.91
N LEU A 152 28.81 28.96 -5.75
CA LEU A 152 28.00 27.75 -5.63
C LEU A 152 27.12 27.84 -4.37
N SER A 153 25.79 27.98 -4.52
CA SER A 153 24.89 28.25 -3.40
C SER A 153 24.08 27.04 -2.94
N ILE A 154 23.94 25.98 -3.75
CA ILE A 154 23.08 24.84 -3.43
C ILE A 154 23.92 23.70 -2.82
N THR A 155 23.72 23.44 -1.53
CA THR A 155 24.42 22.36 -0.78
C THR A 155 23.47 21.35 -0.12
N SER A 156 22.16 21.59 -0.25
CA SER A 156 21.08 20.78 0.34
C SER A 156 20.42 19.90 -0.71
N SER A 157 20.31 18.59 -0.44
CA SER A 157 19.62 17.62 -1.29
C SER A 157 18.14 17.96 -1.48
N LYS A 158 17.46 18.35 -0.39
CA LYS A 158 16.06 18.78 -0.44
C LYS A 158 15.87 19.98 -1.36
N ARG A 159 16.71 21.00 -1.22
CA ARG A 159 16.63 22.21 -2.04
C ARG A 159 16.88 21.92 -3.53
N LEU A 160 17.85 21.07 -3.82
CA LEU A 160 18.11 20.62 -5.20
C LEU A 160 16.89 19.87 -5.76
N ALA A 161 16.30 18.95 -5.00
CA ALA A 161 15.12 18.19 -5.40
C ALA A 161 13.90 19.09 -5.68
N GLU A 162 13.62 20.07 -4.81
CA GLU A 162 12.56 21.08 -5.02
C GLU A 162 12.76 21.86 -6.32
N MET A 163 13.99 22.32 -6.58
CA MET A 163 14.32 23.09 -7.79
C MET A 163 14.22 22.22 -9.05
N MET A 164 14.71 20.98 -8.99
CA MET A 164 14.57 20.01 -10.08
C MET A 164 13.09 19.70 -10.38
N ALA A 165 12.28 19.47 -9.34
CA ALA A 165 10.85 19.19 -9.47
C ALA A 165 10.11 20.37 -10.13
N GLY A 166 10.40 21.59 -9.70
CA GLY A 166 9.84 22.80 -10.31
C GLY A 166 10.17 22.92 -11.80
N LYS A 167 11.43 22.67 -12.19
CA LYS A 167 11.84 22.68 -13.61
C LYS A 167 11.22 21.53 -14.41
N ALA A 168 11.16 20.33 -13.85
CA ALA A 168 10.51 19.18 -14.48
C ALA A 168 9.03 19.44 -14.78
N ALA A 169 8.30 20.11 -13.86
CA ALA A 169 6.89 20.44 -14.07
C ALA A 169 6.69 21.40 -15.25
N ILE A 170 7.59 22.39 -15.39
CA ILE A 170 7.59 23.31 -16.52
C ILE A 170 7.91 22.57 -17.83
N ILE A 171 8.89 21.66 -17.81
CA ILE A 171 9.25 20.82 -18.97
C ILE A 171 8.03 20.00 -19.43
N LYS A 172 7.33 19.34 -18.50
CA LYS A 172 6.11 18.57 -18.76
C LYS A 172 5.06 19.43 -19.48
N ASP A 173 4.75 20.60 -18.94
CA ASP A 173 3.73 21.50 -19.49
C ASP A 173 4.07 21.98 -20.89
N ILE A 174 5.33 22.38 -21.13
CA ILE A 174 5.78 22.83 -22.45
C ILE A 174 5.73 21.67 -23.44
N MET A 175 6.18 20.48 -23.04
CA MET A 175 6.21 19.29 -23.88
C MET A 175 4.80 18.85 -24.30
N GLY A 176 3.86 18.78 -23.35
CA GLY A 176 2.47 18.41 -23.64
C GLY A 176 1.83 19.39 -24.63
N ARG A 177 2.06 20.70 -24.46
CA ARG A 177 1.56 21.71 -25.41
C ARG A 177 2.22 21.61 -26.79
N ALA A 178 3.52 21.32 -26.85
CA ALA A 178 4.23 21.12 -28.11
C ALA A 178 3.67 19.91 -28.87
N LEU A 179 3.48 18.77 -28.20
CA LEU A 179 2.94 17.57 -28.83
C LEU A 179 1.50 17.78 -29.33
N VAL A 180 0.63 18.46 -28.57
CA VAL A 180 -0.73 18.80 -29.03
C VAL A 180 -0.70 19.73 -30.26
N ALA A 181 0.24 20.68 -30.31
CA ALA A 181 0.39 21.57 -31.45
C ALA A 181 0.86 20.80 -32.70
N ASP A 182 1.80 19.86 -32.53
CA ASP A 182 2.31 19.00 -33.60
C ASP A 182 1.23 18.08 -34.16
N PHE A 183 0.38 17.48 -33.31
CA PHE A 183 -0.78 16.70 -33.77
C PHE A 183 -1.73 17.52 -34.63
N LYS A 184 -2.07 18.75 -34.20
CA LYS A 184 -2.91 19.66 -35.00
C LYS A 184 -2.26 20.03 -36.33
N ALA A 185 -0.94 20.21 -36.34
CA ALA A 185 -0.18 20.50 -37.55
C ALA A 185 -0.18 19.31 -38.52
N GLN A 186 -0.10 18.09 -38.00
CA GLN A 186 -0.19 16.85 -38.77
C GLN A 186 -1.60 16.66 -39.38
N GLU A 187 -2.66 16.89 -38.61
CA GLU A 187 -4.05 16.91 -39.13
C GLU A 187 -4.23 17.94 -40.25
N ALA A 188 -3.49 19.05 -40.20
CA ALA A 188 -3.45 20.08 -41.23
C ALA A 188 -2.53 19.76 -42.43
N GLY A 189 -2.02 18.53 -42.54
CA GLY A 189 -1.26 18.05 -43.70
C GLY A 189 0.25 18.31 -43.66
N LYS A 190 0.82 18.72 -42.52
CA LYS A 190 2.28 18.78 -42.34
C LYS A 190 2.84 17.38 -42.00
N GLY A 191 4.10 17.13 -42.35
CA GLY A 191 4.78 15.85 -42.07
C GLY A 191 4.92 15.55 -40.58
N ILE A 192 5.17 14.28 -40.26
CA ILE A 192 5.38 13.80 -38.87
C ILE A 192 6.61 14.48 -38.27
N THR A 193 6.47 15.09 -37.10
CA THR A 193 7.59 15.64 -36.33
C THR A 193 8.28 14.54 -35.53
N ASP A 194 9.54 14.73 -35.17
CA ASP A 194 10.28 13.77 -34.34
C ASP A 194 9.56 13.47 -33.03
N LEU A 195 8.93 14.48 -32.40
CA LEU A 195 8.22 14.33 -31.13
C LEU A 195 6.96 13.46 -31.24
N VAL A 196 6.19 13.63 -32.32
CA VAL A 196 5.04 12.76 -32.63
C VAL A 196 5.52 11.33 -32.92
N GLY A 197 6.59 11.17 -33.69
CA GLY A 197 7.18 9.86 -33.97
C GLY A 197 7.67 9.13 -32.72
N GLN A 198 8.17 9.87 -31.72
CA GLN A 198 8.54 9.31 -30.42
C GLN A 198 7.31 8.87 -29.63
N TYR A 199 6.25 9.69 -29.56
CA TYR A 199 5.01 9.33 -28.89
C TYR A 199 4.37 8.07 -29.48
N GLU A 200 4.25 8.00 -30.81
CA GLU A 200 3.67 6.84 -31.50
C GLU A 200 4.53 5.58 -31.28
N ALA A 201 5.86 5.69 -31.25
CA ALA A 201 6.74 4.56 -30.96
C ALA A 201 6.60 4.07 -29.51
N PHE A 202 6.45 4.96 -28.53
CA PHE A 202 6.15 4.60 -27.14
C PHE A 202 4.81 3.88 -27.03
N LYS A 203 3.80 4.41 -27.71
CA LYS A 203 2.46 3.83 -27.70
C LYS A 203 2.44 2.45 -28.34
N ALA A 204 3.13 2.27 -29.47
CA ALA A 204 3.15 1.01 -30.19
C ALA A 204 3.96 -0.10 -29.51
N ASN A 205 5.04 0.24 -28.78
CA ASN A 205 6.02 -0.76 -28.31
C ASN A 205 6.12 -0.91 -26.79
N LEU A 206 5.57 0.02 -26.00
CA LEU A 206 5.76 0.06 -24.55
C LEU A 206 4.44 0.16 -23.78
N ILE A 207 3.62 1.18 -24.06
CA ILE A 207 2.38 1.46 -23.31
C ILE A 207 1.27 1.85 -24.29
N HIS A 208 0.46 0.87 -24.69
CA HIS A 208 -0.57 0.99 -25.74
C HIS A 208 -1.64 2.06 -25.48
N ASP A 209 -1.93 2.33 -24.20
CA ASP A 209 -2.96 3.23 -23.72
C ASP A 209 -2.41 4.56 -23.17
N ILE A 210 -1.12 4.87 -23.40
CA ILE A 210 -0.49 6.09 -22.91
C ILE A 210 -1.19 7.36 -23.45
N THR A 211 -1.47 8.29 -22.55
CA THR A 211 -1.99 9.61 -22.89
C THR A 211 -0.89 10.62 -23.16
N VAL A 212 -1.21 11.73 -23.84
CA VAL A 212 -0.27 12.84 -24.09
C VAL A 212 0.31 13.39 -22.79
N GLU A 213 -0.52 13.51 -21.75
CA GLU A 213 -0.07 14.02 -20.45
C GLU A 213 0.91 13.05 -19.79
N GLU A 214 0.62 11.75 -19.80
CA GLU A 214 1.51 10.73 -19.23
C GLU A 214 2.83 10.63 -19.99
N PHE A 215 2.80 10.75 -21.32
CA PHE A 215 4.01 10.80 -22.14
C PHE A 215 4.88 12.01 -21.79
N ALA A 216 4.29 13.21 -21.75
CA ALA A 216 5.02 14.43 -21.41
C ALA A 216 5.62 14.37 -20.00
N ASP A 217 4.90 13.75 -19.06
CA ASP A 217 5.34 13.57 -17.69
C ASP A 217 6.53 12.60 -17.59
N ILE A 218 6.45 11.43 -18.23
CA ILE A 218 7.54 10.45 -18.32
C ILE A 218 8.79 11.11 -18.94
N TYR A 219 8.60 11.89 -19.99
CA TYR A 219 9.69 12.57 -20.68
C TYR A 219 10.38 13.60 -19.78
N ALA A 220 9.61 14.41 -19.06
CA ALA A 220 10.13 15.42 -18.14
C ALA A 220 10.90 14.82 -16.96
N GLU A 221 10.36 13.75 -16.35
CA GLU A 221 11.06 12.98 -15.31
C GLU A 221 12.41 12.47 -15.84
N THR A 222 12.43 11.93 -17.06
CA THR A 222 13.63 11.34 -17.67
C THR A 222 14.70 12.39 -17.98
N ILE A 223 14.33 13.59 -18.45
CA ILE A 223 15.28 14.69 -18.67
C ILE A 223 15.91 15.12 -17.33
N ALA A 224 15.08 15.37 -16.31
CA ALA A 224 15.57 15.87 -15.03
C ALA A 224 16.55 14.90 -14.38
N TYR A 225 16.20 13.61 -14.40
CA TYR A 225 17.09 12.57 -13.86
C TYR A 225 18.28 12.26 -14.74
N GLY A 226 18.16 12.26 -16.07
CA GLY A 226 19.30 12.07 -16.96
C GLY A 226 20.35 13.18 -16.83
N LEU A 227 19.93 14.42 -16.55
CA LEU A 227 20.86 15.52 -16.26
C LEU A 227 21.50 15.38 -14.87
N PHE A 228 20.70 15.05 -13.85
CA PHE A 228 21.26 14.73 -12.52
C PHE A 228 22.28 13.59 -12.59
N ALA A 229 21.98 12.58 -13.40
CA ALA A 229 22.85 11.45 -13.67
C ALA A 229 24.18 11.85 -14.25
N ALA A 230 24.15 12.57 -15.35
CA ALA A 230 25.36 13.04 -15.99
C ALA A 230 26.19 13.91 -15.02
N ARG A 231 25.53 14.76 -14.22
CA ARG A 231 26.21 15.59 -13.22
C ARG A 231 26.91 14.79 -12.12
N LEU A 232 26.43 13.59 -11.78
CA LEU A 232 27.11 12.71 -10.82
C LEU A 232 28.41 12.11 -11.35
N HIS A 233 28.54 11.99 -12.67
CA HIS A 233 29.75 11.51 -13.35
C HIS A 233 30.70 12.65 -13.73
N ASP A 234 30.33 13.89 -13.43
CA ASP A 234 31.11 15.07 -13.77
C ASP A 234 32.21 15.35 -12.75
N GLU A 235 33.46 15.22 -13.17
CA GLU A 235 34.64 15.57 -12.36
C GLU A 235 34.96 17.08 -12.42
N SER A 236 34.25 17.87 -13.26
CA SER A 236 34.46 19.30 -13.51
C SER A 236 33.32 20.17 -12.93
N PRO A 237 33.55 20.92 -11.84
CA PRO A 237 32.49 21.74 -11.25
C PRO A 237 32.19 23.05 -12.00
N ALA A 238 33.04 23.48 -12.95
CA ALA A 238 33.02 24.83 -13.52
C ALA A 238 31.94 25.07 -14.60
N THR A 239 31.54 24.03 -15.33
CA THR A 239 30.52 24.08 -16.39
C THR A 239 29.63 22.84 -16.33
N PHE A 240 28.40 22.97 -16.82
CA PHE A 240 27.51 21.84 -17.07
C PHE A 240 26.46 22.26 -18.11
N THR A 241 26.42 21.55 -19.24
CA THR A 241 25.59 21.85 -20.41
C THR A 241 24.92 20.58 -20.92
N ARG A 242 23.91 20.73 -21.79
CA ARG A 242 23.23 19.58 -22.43
C ARG A 242 24.21 18.70 -23.22
N SER A 243 25.23 19.28 -23.85
CA SER A 243 26.25 18.55 -24.59
C SER A 243 27.20 17.78 -23.67
N GLU A 244 27.70 18.43 -22.61
CA GLU A 244 28.52 17.75 -21.59
C GLU A 244 27.72 16.61 -20.93
N ALA A 245 26.42 16.81 -20.69
CA ALA A 245 25.57 15.77 -20.12
C ALA A 245 25.54 14.51 -21.00
N LEU A 246 25.44 14.66 -22.33
CA LEU A 246 25.50 13.53 -23.26
C LEU A 246 26.84 12.79 -23.21
N ASP A 247 27.96 13.50 -23.03
CA ASP A 247 29.29 12.89 -22.96
C ASP A 247 29.52 12.13 -21.65
N LEU A 248 28.93 12.63 -20.55
CA LEU A 248 29.04 12.06 -19.21
C LEU A 248 28.11 10.85 -18.98
N LEU A 249 27.05 10.69 -19.78
CA LEU A 249 26.15 9.53 -19.65
C LEU A 249 26.84 8.21 -20.03
N PRO A 250 26.69 7.13 -19.22
CA PRO A 250 27.35 5.85 -19.48
C PRO A 250 27.08 5.28 -20.87
N LYS A 251 28.15 4.83 -21.55
CA LYS A 251 28.06 4.20 -22.88
C LYS A 251 27.28 2.88 -22.88
N SER A 252 27.13 2.26 -21.71
CA SER A 252 26.38 1.02 -21.49
C SER A 252 24.84 1.20 -21.57
N ASN A 253 24.33 2.43 -21.66
CA ASN A 253 22.91 2.76 -21.81
C ASN A 253 22.62 3.53 -23.12
N PRO A 254 22.48 2.81 -24.26
CA PRO A 254 22.26 3.44 -25.57
C PRO A 254 20.95 4.24 -25.64
N PHE A 255 19.88 3.74 -25.03
CA PHE A 255 18.57 4.39 -25.04
C PHE A 255 18.62 5.81 -24.45
N LEU A 256 19.20 5.96 -23.25
CA LEU A 256 19.29 7.26 -22.59
C LEU A 256 20.19 8.23 -23.36
N ARG A 257 21.24 7.71 -24.01
CA ARG A 257 22.10 8.51 -24.89
C ARG A 257 21.36 9.01 -26.13
N GLU A 258 20.57 8.17 -26.79
CA GLU A 258 19.75 8.58 -27.94
C GLU A 258 18.73 9.67 -27.56
N LEU A 259 18.14 9.58 -26.38
CA LEU A 259 17.29 10.65 -25.84
C LEU A 259 18.09 11.96 -25.68
N PHE A 260 19.29 11.89 -25.13
CA PHE A 260 20.13 13.07 -24.90
C PHE A 260 20.78 13.63 -26.17
N ILE A 261 20.92 12.84 -27.24
CA ILE A 261 21.28 13.32 -28.58
C ILE A 261 20.20 14.28 -29.09
N TYR A 262 18.92 13.94 -28.93
CA TYR A 262 17.82 14.84 -29.28
C TYR A 262 17.82 16.10 -28.39
N ILE A 263 18.02 15.95 -27.07
CA ILE A 263 18.05 17.07 -26.12
C ILE A 263 19.22 18.03 -26.39
N ALA A 264 20.40 17.52 -26.73
CA ALA A 264 21.57 18.32 -27.06
C ALA A 264 21.52 18.89 -28.49
N GLY A 265 20.66 18.34 -29.35
CA GLY A 265 20.57 18.69 -30.76
C GLY A 265 19.95 20.06 -31.06
N PRO A 266 20.14 20.57 -32.29
CA PRO A 266 19.62 21.86 -32.73
C PRO A 266 18.09 21.85 -33.01
N ASN A 267 17.49 20.66 -33.14
CA ASN A 267 16.06 20.50 -33.48
C ASN A 267 15.13 20.56 -32.25
N LEU A 268 15.67 20.79 -31.05
CA LEU A 268 14.88 20.93 -29.83
C LEU A 268 14.10 22.26 -29.82
N ASP A 269 12.83 22.24 -29.42
CA ASP A 269 12.00 23.45 -29.27
C ASP A 269 12.69 24.49 -28.37
N ASP A 270 12.76 25.74 -28.84
CA ASP A 270 13.46 26.85 -28.15
C ASP A 270 12.92 27.14 -26.74
N ARG A 271 11.67 26.79 -26.44
CA ARG A 271 11.08 26.92 -25.09
C ARG A 271 11.60 25.81 -24.18
N LEU A 272 11.67 24.57 -24.65
CA LEU A 272 12.27 23.46 -23.90
C LEU A 272 13.75 23.70 -23.67
N ARG A 273 14.47 24.14 -24.72
CA ARG A 273 15.89 24.47 -24.66
C ARG A 273 16.22 25.41 -23.49
N ARG A 274 15.48 26.52 -23.36
CA ARG A 274 15.70 27.50 -22.29
C ARG A 274 15.54 26.90 -20.90
N VAL A 275 14.48 26.14 -20.66
CA VAL A 275 14.19 25.56 -19.34
C VAL A 275 15.20 24.46 -18.97
N ILE A 276 15.65 23.68 -19.96
CA ILE A 276 16.68 22.65 -19.75
C ILE A 276 18.05 23.31 -19.48
N ASP A 277 18.40 24.37 -20.21
CA ASP A 277 19.63 25.15 -19.95
C ASP A 277 19.60 25.79 -18.55
N GLU A 278 18.43 26.28 -18.09
CA GLU A 278 18.24 26.73 -16.71
C GLU A 278 18.45 25.61 -15.68
N LEU A 279 17.96 24.40 -15.95
CA LEU A 279 18.19 23.25 -15.09
C LEU A 279 19.68 22.87 -15.04
N CYS A 280 20.40 22.94 -16.16
CA CYS A 280 21.86 22.79 -16.17
C CYS A 280 22.56 23.84 -15.29
N ASN A 281 22.10 25.09 -15.33
CA ASN A 281 22.63 26.15 -14.46
C ASN A 281 22.36 25.88 -12.96
N VAL A 282 21.24 25.24 -12.61
CA VAL A 282 20.99 24.77 -11.24
C VAL A 282 22.06 23.76 -10.82
N PHE A 283 22.39 22.80 -11.69
CA PHE A 283 23.47 21.84 -11.42
C PHE A 283 24.86 22.48 -11.35
N CYS A 284 25.14 23.50 -12.18
CA CYS A 284 26.35 24.31 -12.06
C CYS A 284 26.43 24.99 -10.70
N ALA A 285 25.32 25.52 -10.17
CA ALA A 285 25.26 26.20 -8.88
C ALA A 285 25.26 25.26 -7.67
N THR A 286 25.35 23.95 -7.89
CA THR A 286 25.24 22.90 -6.85
C THR A 286 26.60 22.30 -6.51
N ASP A 287 26.92 22.27 -5.21
CA ASP A 287 28.07 21.51 -4.66
C ASP A 287 27.64 20.04 -4.48
N MET A 288 27.82 19.26 -5.54
CA MET A 288 27.44 17.85 -5.56
C MET A 288 28.15 17.03 -4.48
N ALA A 289 29.40 17.35 -4.13
CA ALA A 289 30.12 16.64 -3.09
C ALA A 289 29.49 16.86 -1.70
N LYS A 290 29.02 18.08 -1.38
CA LYS A 290 28.30 18.35 -0.12
C LYS A 290 26.90 17.78 -0.13
N VAL A 291 26.17 17.85 -1.25
CA VAL A 291 24.87 17.19 -1.41
C VAL A 291 25.03 15.69 -1.17
N LEU A 292 26.08 15.07 -1.74
CA LEU A 292 26.44 13.67 -1.55
C LEU A 292 26.87 13.31 -0.12
N ARG A 293 27.67 14.15 0.54
CA ARG A 293 28.08 13.96 1.95
C ARG A 293 26.90 14.08 2.92
N ASN A 294 25.95 14.96 2.65
CA ASN A 294 24.72 15.06 3.44
C ASN A 294 23.82 13.84 3.25
N PHE A 295 23.87 13.15 2.10
CA PHE A 295 23.24 11.83 1.99
C PHE A 295 23.89 10.77 2.89
N GLY A 296 25.22 10.79 3.04
CA GLY A 296 25.97 9.82 3.85
C GLY A 296 25.83 9.95 5.37
N LYS A 297 25.17 11.00 5.88
CA LYS A 297 24.95 11.19 7.34
C LYS A 297 23.62 10.63 7.86
N VAL A 298 22.71 10.18 6.98
CA VAL A 298 21.41 9.61 7.37
C VAL A 298 21.51 8.08 7.42
N SER A 299 22.20 7.57 8.45
CA SER A 299 22.38 6.14 8.78
C SER A 299 23.03 5.26 7.70
N ALA A 300 23.94 4.38 8.10
CA ALA A 300 24.62 3.42 7.21
C ALA A 300 23.68 2.35 6.58
N LYS A 301 22.36 2.59 6.48
CA LYS A 301 21.31 1.62 6.12
C LYS A 301 20.40 2.06 4.97
N GLN A 302 20.67 3.17 4.28
CA GLN A 302 19.86 3.63 3.13
C GLN A 302 20.72 4.07 1.95
N ASP A 303 20.30 3.71 0.73
CA ASP A 303 20.90 4.12 -0.53
C ASP A 303 20.72 5.64 -0.76
N PRO A 304 21.80 6.45 -0.73
CA PRO A 304 21.79 7.90 -0.93
C PRO A 304 21.00 8.38 -2.16
N PHE A 305 21.12 7.63 -3.25
CA PHE A 305 20.58 7.98 -4.55
C PHE A 305 19.06 7.75 -4.58
N LEU A 306 18.62 6.69 -3.91
CA LEU A 306 17.20 6.39 -3.74
C LEU A 306 16.51 7.42 -2.84
N HIS A 307 17.13 7.81 -1.72
CA HIS A 307 16.53 8.81 -0.83
C HIS A 307 16.31 10.14 -1.56
N PHE A 308 17.27 10.57 -2.40
CA PHE A 308 17.08 11.74 -3.24
C PHE A 308 15.89 11.59 -4.21
N TYR A 309 15.76 10.43 -4.84
CA TYR A 309 14.67 10.12 -5.76
C TYR A 309 13.31 10.23 -5.09
N GLU A 310 13.19 9.71 -3.86
CA GLU A 310 11.97 9.82 -3.06
C GLU A 310 11.61 11.27 -2.73
N VAL A 311 12.60 12.09 -2.36
CA VAL A 311 12.40 13.51 -2.05
C VAL A 311 11.95 14.26 -3.31
N PHE A 312 12.61 14.04 -4.45
CA PHE A 312 12.18 14.64 -5.72
C PHE A 312 10.76 14.22 -6.10
N LEU A 313 10.43 12.93 -6.04
CA LEU A 313 9.09 12.46 -6.42
C LEU A 313 8.01 13.02 -5.50
N ALA A 314 8.31 13.14 -4.21
CA ALA A 314 7.40 13.75 -3.25
C ALA A 314 7.11 15.22 -3.59
N GLU A 315 8.11 15.98 -4.03
CA GLU A 315 7.95 17.38 -4.44
C GLU A 315 7.33 17.52 -5.85
N TYR A 316 7.68 16.65 -6.80
CA TYR A 316 7.22 16.71 -8.19
C TYR A 316 5.79 16.20 -8.37
N ASN A 317 5.44 15.05 -7.77
CA ASN A 317 4.10 14.47 -7.87
C ASN A 317 3.76 13.59 -6.64
N PRO A 318 3.21 14.18 -5.56
CA PRO A 318 2.86 13.47 -4.33
C PRO A 318 1.88 12.30 -4.53
N SER A 319 0.96 12.44 -5.49
CA SER A 319 -0.07 11.43 -5.80
C SER A 319 0.52 10.18 -6.45
N LYS A 320 1.56 10.33 -7.28
CA LYS A 320 2.27 9.20 -7.92
C LYS A 320 2.99 8.30 -6.94
N ARG A 321 3.49 8.83 -5.81
CA ARG A 321 4.15 8.02 -4.76
C ARG A 321 3.24 6.90 -4.26
N LYS A 322 1.94 7.18 -4.08
CA LYS A 322 0.94 6.17 -3.68
C LYS A 322 0.46 5.32 -4.86
N ALA A 323 0.29 5.91 -6.04
CA ALA A 323 -0.31 5.24 -7.20
C ALA A 323 0.63 4.24 -7.89
N ARG A 324 1.94 4.48 -7.91
CA ARG A 324 2.90 3.63 -8.64
C ARG A 324 3.52 2.49 -7.84
N GLY A 325 3.22 2.38 -6.53
CA GLY A 325 3.62 1.21 -5.72
C GLY A 325 5.12 0.94 -5.61
N VAL A 326 5.98 1.91 -5.97
CA VAL A 326 7.44 1.78 -5.93
C VAL A 326 7.91 1.88 -4.48
N TRP A 327 7.82 0.78 -3.74
CA TRP A 327 8.37 0.69 -2.39
C TRP A 327 9.81 0.18 -2.47
N TYR A 328 10.72 0.88 -1.80
CA TYR A 328 12.07 0.35 -1.63
C TYR A 328 12.03 -0.96 -0.87
N THR A 329 12.68 -1.98 -1.43
CA THR A 329 12.87 -3.26 -0.76
C THR A 329 14.00 -3.13 0.26
N PRO A 330 13.74 -3.36 1.57
CA PRO A 330 14.77 -3.28 2.59
C PRO A 330 15.97 -4.17 2.28
N GLU A 331 17.19 -3.64 2.46
CA GLU A 331 18.43 -4.37 2.19
C GLU A 331 18.50 -5.77 2.84
N PRO A 332 18.09 -5.99 4.12
CA PRO A 332 18.12 -7.31 4.73
C PRO A 332 17.29 -8.35 3.97
N VAL A 333 16.15 -7.93 3.40
CA VAL A 333 15.27 -8.80 2.61
C VAL A 333 15.93 -9.14 1.28
N VAL A 334 16.45 -8.14 0.57
CA VAL A 334 17.10 -8.33 -0.74
C VAL A 334 18.32 -9.23 -0.59
N ASN A 335 19.19 -8.94 0.39
CA ASN A 335 20.36 -9.74 0.68
C ASN A 335 19.99 -11.18 1.01
N PHE A 336 19.01 -11.39 1.91
CA PHE A 336 18.58 -12.73 2.27
C PHE A 336 18.11 -13.55 1.05
N ILE A 337 17.26 -12.98 0.19
CA ILE A 337 16.77 -13.67 -1.02
C ILE A 337 17.93 -14.02 -1.95
N VAL A 338 18.83 -13.08 -2.23
CA VAL A 338 19.98 -13.29 -3.12
C VAL A 338 20.92 -14.38 -2.57
N ARG A 339 21.21 -14.37 -1.26
CA ARG A 339 21.98 -15.44 -0.61
C ARG A 339 21.24 -16.78 -0.63
N ALA A 340 19.94 -16.79 -0.35
CA ALA A 340 19.14 -18.02 -0.35
C ALA A 340 19.13 -18.68 -1.75
N VAL A 341 19.03 -17.89 -2.81
CA VAL A 341 19.15 -18.39 -4.19
C VAL A 341 20.57 -18.91 -4.46
N ASP A 342 21.61 -18.18 -4.07
CA ASP A 342 23.01 -18.61 -4.22
C ASP A 342 23.28 -19.95 -3.50
N ASP A 343 22.76 -20.11 -2.28
CA ASP A 343 22.86 -21.33 -1.48
C ASP A 343 22.11 -22.51 -2.12
N VAL A 344 20.94 -22.26 -2.72
CA VAL A 344 20.19 -23.27 -3.46
C VAL A 344 20.96 -23.71 -4.72
N LEU A 345 21.55 -22.78 -5.48
CA LEU A 345 22.36 -23.12 -6.66
C LEU A 345 23.56 -24.00 -6.29
N LYS A 346 24.22 -23.71 -5.17
CA LYS A 346 25.33 -24.52 -4.64
C LYS A 346 24.87 -25.88 -4.14
N GLY A 347 23.88 -25.88 -3.25
CA GLY A 347 23.47 -27.06 -2.49
C GLY A 347 22.61 -28.03 -3.27
N GLU A 348 21.79 -27.56 -4.22
CA GLU A 348 20.81 -28.39 -4.92
C GLU A 348 21.08 -28.54 -6.43
N PHE A 349 21.84 -27.63 -7.06
CA PHE A 349 22.20 -27.73 -8.49
C PHE A 349 23.67 -28.11 -8.73
N GLY A 350 24.48 -28.24 -7.67
CA GLY A 350 25.90 -28.59 -7.77
C GLY A 350 26.77 -27.51 -8.41
N LEU A 351 26.31 -26.25 -8.43
CA LEU A 351 27.05 -25.12 -8.96
C LEU A 351 27.88 -24.50 -7.82
N ALA A 352 29.13 -24.94 -7.66
CA ALA A 352 29.99 -24.54 -6.53
C ALA A 352 30.15 -23.01 -6.39
N ASP A 353 30.19 -22.31 -7.53
CA ASP A 353 30.29 -20.85 -7.59
C ASP A 353 28.91 -20.14 -7.53
N GLY A 354 27.81 -20.89 -7.41
CA GLY A 354 26.45 -20.37 -7.27
C GLY A 354 26.10 -19.33 -8.34
N LEU A 355 25.73 -18.12 -7.92
CA LEU A 355 25.45 -17.00 -8.82
C LEU A 355 26.67 -16.57 -9.65
N ALA A 356 27.90 -16.90 -9.25
CA ALA A 356 29.13 -16.59 -10.00
C ALA A 356 29.53 -17.68 -11.03
N ASP A 357 28.71 -18.72 -11.22
CA ASP A 357 28.99 -19.81 -12.17
C ASP A 357 29.16 -19.33 -13.62
N THR A 358 30.16 -19.86 -14.32
CA THR A 358 30.48 -19.50 -15.71
C THR A 358 30.12 -20.60 -16.71
N SER A 359 29.41 -21.65 -16.30
CA SER A 359 29.04 -22.74 -17.19
C SER A 359 28.10 -22.26 -18.30
N ARG A 360 28.22 -22.88 -19.49
CA ARG A 360 27.44 -22.53 -20.67
C ARG A 360 26.68 -23.73 -21.20
N ILE A 361 25.52 -23.47 -21.79
CA ILE A 361 24.66 -24.41 -22.49
C ILE A 361 24.45 -23.98 -23.94
N THR A 362 24.08 -24.92 -24.79
CA THR A 362 23.79 -24.65 -26.21
C THR A 362 22.29 -24.73 -26.43
N ILE A 363 21.71 -23.66 -27.00
CA ILE A 363 20.29 -23.56 -27.33
C ILE A 363 20.10 -23.31 -28.83
N ASP A 364 18.93 -23.71 -29.34
CA ASP A 364 18.52 -23.36 -30.70
C ASP A 364 17.82 -22.00 -30.65
N TRP A 365 18.40 -21.00 -31.32
CA TRP A 365 18.00 -19.60 -31.28
C TRP A 365 17.35 -19.17 -32.59
N ASP A 366 16.09 -18.73 -32.56
CA ASP A 366 15.36 -18.11 -33.67
C ASP A 366 15.99 -16.76 -34.04
N THR A 367 16.49 -16.65 -35.26
CA THR A 367 17.15 -15.43 -35.77
C THR A 367 16.15 -14.31 -36.10
N GLY A 368 14.85 -14.59 -36.06
CA GLY A 368 13.80 -13.67 -36.50
C GLY A 368 13.65 -13.58 -38.02
N GLN A 369 14.47 -14.30 -38.79
CA GLN A 369 14.35 -14.43 -40.24
C GLN A 369 13.63 -15.73 -40.61
N HIS A 370 12.93 -15.73 -41.74
CA HIS A 370 12.41 -16.96 -42.32
C HIS A 370 13.43 -17.56 -43.29
N GLY A 371 13.63 -18.87 -43.19
CA GLY A 371 14.38 -19.65 -44.16
C GLY A 371 13.68 -19.68 -45.52
N LYS A 372 14.38 -20.21 -46.54
CA LYS A 372 13.83 -20.36 -47.90
C LYS A 372 12.58 -21.25 -47.97
N ASP A 373 12.31 -22.02 -46.93
CA ASP A 373 11.16 -22.91 -46.74
C ASP A 373 10.02 -22.26 -45.93
N GLY A 374 10.13 -20.98 -45.57
CA GLY A 374 9.14 -20.24 -44.79
C GLY A 374 9.18 -20.52 -43.29
N LYS A 375 10.06 -21.41 -42.80
CA LYS A 375 10.21 -21.69 -41.35
C LYS A 375 11.14 -20.67 -40.68
N PRO A 376 10.98 -20.39 -39.37
CA PRO A 376 11.97 -19.58 -38.64
C PRO A 376 13.37 -20.19 -38.75
N ALA A 377 14.34 -19.41 -39.22
CA ALA A 377 15.73 -19.82 -39.27
C ALA A 377 16.30 -19.85 -37.85
N THR A 378 16.94 -20.95 -37.46
CA THR A 378 17.52 -21.14 -36.14
C THR A 378 19.04 -21.33 -36.19
N ILE A 379 19.76 -20.86 -35.17
CA ILE A 379 21.19 -21.05 -35.00
C ILE A 379 21.51 -21.70 -33.64
N ARG A 380 22.58 -22.50 -33.58
CA ARG A 380 23.09 -23.03 -32.30
C ARG A 380 23.85 -21.91 -31.58
N LYS A 381 23.30 -21.41 -30.48
CA LYS A 381 23.88 -20.32 -29.68
C LYS A 381 24.36 -20.86 -28.33
N SER A 382 25.61 -20.55 -27.96
CA SER A 382 26.12 -20.83 -26.62
C SER A 382 25.77 -19.66 -25.69
N VAL A 383 25.11 -19.96 -24.57
CA VAL A 383 24.68 -18.98 -23.55
C VAL A 383 25.03 -19.50 -22.16
N HIS A 384 25.15 -18.61 -21.18
CA HIS A 384 25.33 -19.02 -19.78
C HIS A 384 24.17 -19.87 -19.29
N ARG A 385 24.46 -20.88 -18.48
CA ARG A 385 23.44 -21.73 -17.83
C ARG A 385 22.66 -20.94 -16.78
N VAL A 386 23.37 -20.21 -15.92
CA VAL A 386 22.76 -19.35 -14.89
C VAL A 386 22.41 -18.00 -15.49
N GLN A 387 21.18 -17.86 -15.98
CA GLN A 387 20.60 -16.59 -16.41
C GLN A 387 19.68 -16.04 -15.31
N ILE A 388 19.88 -14.79 -14.93
CA ILE A 388 19.19 -14.12 -13.82
C ILE A 388 18.24 -13.07 -14.38
N LEU A 389 16.99 -13.10 -13.97
CA LEU A 389 15.98 -12.13 -14.35
C LEU A 389 15.32 -11.50 -13.12
N ASP A 390 15.29 -10.18 -13.10
CA ASP A 390 14.39 -9.40 -12.25
C ASP A 390 13.26 -8.80 -13.10
N PRO A 391 12.03 -9.35 -13.05
CA PRO A 391 10.96 -8.95 -13.95
C PRO A 391 10.28 -7.63 -13.55
N ALA A 392 10.61 -7.05 -12.41
CA ALA A 392 10.07 -5.78 -11.94
C ALA A 392 11.17 -5.05 -11.16
N THR A 393 12.22 -4.65 -11.87
CA THR A 393 13.50 -4.35 -11.22
C THR A 393 13.51 -3.03 -10.47
N GLY A 394 12.58 -2.12 -10.75
CA GLY A 394 12.51 -0.80 -10.13
C GLY A 394 13.83 -0.08 -10.33
N THR A 395 14.46 0.29 -9.22
CA THR A 395 15.77 0.95 -9.20
C THR A 395 16.96 -0.03 -9.27
N GLY A 396 16.75 -1.32 -9.50
CA GLY A 396 17.81 -2.31 -9.70
C GLY A 396 18.39 -2.90 -8.41
N THR A 397 17.67 -2.87 -7.29
CA THR A 397 18.23 -3.24 -5.98
C THR A 397 18.60 -4.73 -5.88
N PHE A 398 17.80 -5.64 -6.44
CA PHE A 398 18.16 -7.07 -6.48
C PHE A 398 19.36 -7.33 -7.39
N LEU A 399 19.38 -6.74 -8.58
CA LEU A 399 20.50 -6.89 -9.51
C LEU A 399 21.82 -6.33 -8.93
N ALA A 400 21.74 -5.19 -8.24
CA ALA A 400 22.86 -4.60 -7.52
C ALA A 400 23.42 -5.55 -6.44
N GLU A 401 22.55 -6.21 -5.68
CA GLU A 401 22.95 -7.13 -4.63
C GLU A 401 23.58 -8.42 -5.21
N VAL A 402 23.07 -8.92 -6.33
CA VAL A 402 23.72 -9.99 -7.11
C VAL A 402 25.13 -9.58 -7.52
N VAL A 403 25.31 -8.38 -8.07
CA VAL A 403 26.62 -7.86 -8.47
C VAL A 403 27.58 -7.80 -7.29
N LYS A 404 27.15 -7.32 -6.12
CA LYS A 404 27.98 -7.27 -4.90
C LYS A 404 28.44 -8.67 -4.47
N LEU A 405 27.51 -9.63 -4.38
CA LEU A 405 27.81 -11.01 -3.97
C LEU A 405 28.79 -11.67 -4.93
N VAL A 406 28.57 -11.52 -6.24
CA VAL A 406 29.48 -12.06 -7.26
C VAL A 406 30.84 -11.38 -7.21
N ALA A 407 30.88 -10.06 -7.02
CA ALA A 407 32.14 -9.30 -6.91
C ALA A 407 32.98 -9.76 -5.72
N GLU A 408 32.36 -9.95 -4.55
CA GLU A 408 33.05 -10.46 -3.35
C GLU A 408 33.73 -11.79 -3.65
N ARG A 409 33.03 -12.72 -4.31
CA ARG A 409 33.55 -14.04 -4.68
C ARG A 409 34.67 -13.96 -5.71
N VAL A 410 34.43 -13.30 -6.84
CA VAL A 410 35.40 -13.21 -7.95
C VAL A 410 36.66 -12.46 -7.50
N LYS A 411 36.53 -11.39 -6.73
CA LYS A 411 37.68 -10.65 -6.21
C LYS A 411 38.43 -11.38 -5.10
N GLY A 412 37.76 -12.25 -4.35
CA GLY A 412 38.41 -13.14 -3.39
C GLY A 412 39.35 -14.14 -4.06
N VAL A 413 39.07 -14.52 -5.32
CA VAL A 413 39.86 -15.48 -6.09
C VAL A 413 40.87 -14.79 -7.01
N ALA A 414 40.42 -13.87 -7.86
CA ALA A 414 41.22 -13.24 -8.91
C ALA A 414 40.82 -11.76 -9.11
N PRO A 415 41.22 -10.84 -8.22
CA PRO A 415 40.80 -9.44 -8.26
C PRO A 415 41.21 -8.73 -9.56
N GLY A 416 42.33 -9.13 -10.17
CA GLY A 416 42.79 -8.61 -11.46
C GLY A 416 41.93 -9.03 -12.67
N GLN A 417 41.07 -10.04 -12.54
CA GLN A 417 40.16 -10.48 -13.60
C GLN A 417 38.75 -9.87 -13.49
N TRP A 418 38.50 -9.01 -12.49
CA TRP A 418 37.17 -8.47 -12.23
C TRP A 418 36.54 -7.81 -13.48
N SER A 419 37.25 -6.92 -14.17
CA SER A 419 36.71 -6.27 -15.37
C SER A 419 36.40 -7.26 -16.50
N ASN A 420 37.27 -8.24 -16.74
CA ASN A 420 37.04 -9.27 -17.77
C ASN A 420 35.83 -10.13 -17.41
N TYR A 421 35.70 -10.53 -16.14
CA TYR A 421 34.56 -11.29 -15.66
C TYR A 421 33.26 -10.49 -15.81
N VAL A 422 33.27 -9.20 -15.46
CA VAL A 422 32.09 -8.32 -15.61
C VAL A 422 31.61 -8.31 -17.07
N GLU A 423 32.50 -8.08 -18.03
CA GLU A 423 32.11 -7.97 -19.44
C GLU A 423 31.74 -9.32 -20.08
N GLN A 424 32.48 -10.39 -19.79
CA GLN A 424 32.34 -11.67 -20.49
C GLN A 424 31.36 -12.63 -19.82
N GLU A 425 31.27 -12.57 -18.47
CA GLU A 425 30.55 -13.55 -17.67
C GLU A 425 29.36 -12.95 -16.92
N LEU A 426 29.42 -11.72 -16.41
CA LEU A 426 28.36 -11.15 -15.57
C LEU A 426 27.27 -10.40 -16.34
N ILE A 427 27.64 -9.36 -17.08
CA ILE A 427 26.68 -8.49 -17.80
C ILE A 427 25.79 -9.29 -18.77
N PRO A 428 26.30 -10.27 -19.54
CA PRO A 428 25.47 -10.99 -20.51
C PRO A 428 24.34 -11.86 -19.91
N ARG A 429 24.36 -12.10 -18.59
CA ARG A 429 23.40 -13.01 -17.91
C ARG A 429 22.58 -12.36 -16.79
N ILE A 430 22.71 -11.04 -16.61
CA ILE A 430 21.88 -10.27 -15.68
C ILE A 430 20.85 -9.50 -16.50
N HIS A 431 19.57 -9.82 -16.28
CA HIS A 431 18.44 -9.22 -16.98
C HIS A 431 17.51 -8.51 -16.01
N GLY A 432 17.04 -7.31 -16.36
CA GLY A 432 16.06 -6.56 -15.59
C GLY A 432 14.98 -5.99 -16.50
N PHE A 433 13.71 -6.10 -16.11
CA PHE A 433 12.60 -5.44 -16.80
C PHE A 433 12.02 -4.34 -15.92
N GLU A 434 11.79 -3.18 -16.51
CA GLU A 434 11.14 -2.05 -15.86
C GLU A 434 10.14 -1.40 -16.81
N LEU A 435 8.98 -1.00 -16.32
CA LEU A 435 7.96 -0.31 -17.11
C LEU A 435 8.13 1.21 -17.06
N LEU A 436 8.64 1.73 -15.94
CA LEU A 436 8.79 3.15 -15.68
C LEU A 436 10.16 3.67 -16.10
N MET A 437 10.19 4.59 -17.06
CA MET A 437 11.44 5.16 -17.60
C MET A 437 12.38 5.74 -16.53
N ALA A 438 11.84 6.45 -15.55
CA ALA A 438 12.65 7.03 -14.49
C ALA A 438 13.34 5.93 -13.65
N SER A 439 12.60 4.90 -13.24
CA SER A 439 13.18 3.76 -12.50
C SER A 439 14.18 2.98 -13.35
N TYR A 440 13.89 2.82 -14.64
CA TYR A 440 14.79 2.22 -15.62
C TYR A 440 16.13 2.97 -15.71
N ALA A 441 16.11 4.30 -15.87
CA ALA A 441 17.32 5.11 -15.92
C ALA A 441 18.12 5.01 -14.61
N MET A 442 17.43 5.07 -13.47
CA MET A 442 18.02 4.93 -12.14
C MET A 442 18.69 3.57 -11.93
N CYS A 443 18.07 2.49 -12.44
CA CYS A 443 18.62 1.14 -12.39
C CYS A 443 19.96 1.05 -13.13
N HIS A 444 20.01 1.53 -14.38
CA HIS A 444 21.25 1.55 -15.17
C HIS A 444 22.37 2.30 -14.45
N MET A 445 22.07 3.47 -13.90
CA MET A 445 23.04 4.26 -13.17
C MET A 445 23.53 3.61 -11.89
N LYS A 446 22.60 3.08 -11.08
CA LYS A 446 22.95 2.39 -9.84
C LYS A 446 23.87 1.22 -10.10
N LEU A 447 23.58 0.42 -11.13
CA LEU A 447 24.44 -0.69 -11.53
C LEU A 447 25.81 -0.20 -12.01
N ASP A 448 25.88 0.85 -12.82
CA ASP A 448 27.14 1.43 -13.28
C ASP A 448 28.00 1.97 -12.12
N MET A 449 27.39 2.71 -11.19
CA MET A 449 28.05 3.23 -9.98
C MET A 449 28.56 2.09 -9.09
N ILE A 450 27.76 1.04 -8.89
CA ILE A 450 28.15 -0.11 -8.06
C ILE A 450 29.28 -0.88 -8.72
N LEU A 451 29.20 -1.16 -10.02
CA LEU A 451 30.27 -1.82 -10.76
C LEU A 451 31.57 -1.02 -10.69
N THR A 452 31.52 0.28 -10.95
CA THR A 452 32.68 1.20 -10.91
C THR A 452 33.24 1.34 -9.50
N GLY A 453 32.39 1.46 -8.48
CA GLY A 453 32.79 1.47 -7.07
C GLY A 453 33.42 0.15 -6.62
N LEU A 454 33.00 -0.96 -7.23
CA LEU A 454 33.65 -2.27 -7.13
C LEU A 454 34.87 -2.38 -8.06
N GLY A 455 35.40 -1.30 -8.62
CA GLY A 455 36.65 -1.29 -9.39
C GLY A 455 36.55 -1.87 -10.80
N TYR A 456 35.35 -2.00 -11.36
CA TYR A 456 35.16 -2.27 -12.78
C TYR A 456 35.73 -1.12 -13.61
N LYS A 457 36.50 -1.46 -14.64
CA LYS A 457 37.01 -0.51 -15.63
C LYS A 457 36.50 -0.94 -17.00
N PRO A 458 35.50 -0.23 -17.58
CA PRO A 458 34.95 -0.56 -18.88
C PRO A 458 36.02 -0.56 -19.97
N SER A 459 35.93 -1.51 -20.91
CA SER A 459 36.72 -1.48 -22.14
C SER A 459 36.27 -0.34 -23.06
N ALA A 460 36.92 -0.19 -24.23
CA ALA A 460 36.52 0.81 -25.22
C ALA A 460 35.08 0.58 -25.75
N ASN A 461 34.62 -0.68 -25.76
CA ASN A 461 33.31 -1.11 -26.25
C ASN A 461 32.68 -2.07 -25.23
N PRO A 462 32.24 -1.56 -24.06
CA PRO A 462 31.69 -2.42 -23.02
C PRO A 462 30.35 -3.00 -23.46
N PRO A 463 29.98 -4.22 -23.00
CA PRO A 463 28.67 -4.79 -23.28
C PRO A 463 27.56 -3.94 -22.65
N ARG A 464 26.40 -3.88 -23.32
CA ARG A 464 25.19 -3.24 -22.81
C ARG A 464 24.69 -3.95 -21.56
N LEU A 465 24.32 -3.19 -20.52
CA LEU A 465 23.65 -3.74 -19.34
C LEU A 465 22.29 -4.35 -19.73
N GLY A 466 21.97 -5.55 -19.26
CA GLY A 466 20.74 -6.29 -19.60
C GLY A 466 19.45 -5.75 -18.96
N VAL A 467 19.34 -4.44 -18.73
CA VAL A 467 18.12 -3.82 -18.21
C VAL A 467 17.32 -3.26 -19.38
N TYR A 468 16.01 -3.55 -19.45
CA TYR A 468 15.14 -3.22 -20.58
C TYR A 468 13.87 -2.51 -20.13
N LEU A 469 13.43 -1.54 -20.93
CA LEU A 469 12.15 -0.88 -20.73
C LEU A 469 11.04 -1.71 -21.40
N THR A 470 10.19 -2.38 -20.62
CA THR A 470 9.15 -3.28 -21.14
C THR A 470 8.08 -3.61 -20.09
N ASN A 471 6.89 -4.01 -20.53
CA ASN A 471 5.90 -4.66 -19.67
C ASN A 471 6.17 -6.17 -19.58
N SER A 472 6.60 -6.66 -18.42
CA SER A 472 6.87 -8.09 -18.19
C SER A 472 5.65 -9.00 -18.40
N LEU A 473 4.44 -8.48 -18.22
CA LEU A 473 3.19 -9.24 -18.32
C LEU A 473 2.59 -9.26 -19.73
N GLU A 474 3.32 -8.76 -20.72
CA GLU A 474 2.99 -8.86 -22.15
C GLU A 474 3.87 -9.89 -22.86
N GLU A 475 3.29 -10.53 -23.88
CA GLU A 475 4.02 -11.49 -24.72
C GLU A 475 5.15 -10.78 -25.49
N GLY A 476 6.26 -11.47 -25.70
CA GLY A 476 7.29 -10.97 -26.60
C GLY A 476 6.81 -11.07 -28.04
N GLU A 477 6.71 -9.94 -28.75
CA GLU A 477 6.40 -9.92 -30.19
C GLU A 477 7.65 -9.74 -31.06
N ARG A 478 7.51 -9.96 -32.37
CA ARG A 478 8.55 -9.66 -33.37
C ARG A 478 8.39 -8.21 -33.82
N VAL A 479 9.42 -7.40 -33.63
CA VAL A 479 9.41 -5.97 -33.97
C VAL A 479 9.89 -5.74 -35.42
N ASP A 480 9.10 -5.02 -36.22
CA ASP A 480 9.41 -4.67 -37.62
C ASP A 480 10.36 -3.45 -37.74
N GLN A 481 11.24 -3.45 -38.75
CA GLN A 481 12.51 -2.68 -38.76
C GLN A 481 12.49 -1.30 -39.47
N THR A 482 11.36 -0.61 -39.60
CA THR A 482 11.28 0.65 -40.40
C THR A 482 11.43 1.96 -39.60
N LEU A 483 12.17 1.97 -38.49
CA LEU A 483 12.28 3.11 -37.57
C LEU A 483 13.66 3.80 -37.58
N PHE A 484 13.72 5.09 -37.21
CA PHE A 484 14.95 5.90 -37.09
C PHE A 484 15.04 6.60 -35.72
N GLY A 485 16.24 7.01 -35.29
CA GLY A 485 16.47 7.78 -34.05
C GLY A 485 15.97 7.09 -32.77
N LEU A 486 15.39 7.87 -31.84
CA LEU A 486 14.86 7.35 -30.56
C LEU A 486 13.79 6.27 -30.76
N SER A 487 12.96 6.35 -31.80
CA SER A 487 11.95 5.33 -32.11
C SER A 487 12.60 3.97 -32.43
N ARG A 488 13.78 3.97 -33.07
CA ARG A 488 14.57 2.75 -33.27
C ARG A 488 15.13 2.23 -31.95
N ALA A 489 15.64 3.11 -31.08
CA ALA A 489 16.14 2.70 -29.76
C ALA A 489 15.03 2.04 -28.92
N ILE A 490 13.80 2.60 -28.91
CA ILE A 490 12.63 1.99 -28.26
C ILE A 490 12.32 0.61 -28.83
N ALA A 491 12.34 0.48 -30.16
CA ALA A 491 12.09 -0.80 -30.83
C ALA A 491 13.18 -1.84 -30.53
N GLU A 492 14.45 -1.42 -30.44
CA GLU A 492 15.57 -2.28 -30.04
C GLU A 492 15.45 -2.72 -28.58
N GLU A 493 15.03 -1.84 -27.67
CA GLU A 493 14.71 -2.15 -26.27
C GLU A 493 13.61 -3.23 -26.17
N ALA A 494 12.48 -3.00 -26.85
CA ALA A 494 11.36 -3.93 -26.88
C ALA A 494 11.73 -5.28 -27.51
N LYS A 495 12.51 -5.26 -28.60
CA LYS A 495 13.00 -6.47 -29.27
C LYS A 495 13.92 -7.28 -28.35
N ALA A 496 14.87 -6.63 -27.69
CA ALA A 496 15.80 -7.33 -26.81
C ALA A 496 15.09 -7.92 -25.59
N ALA A 497 14.14 -7.20 -24.99
CA ALA A 497 13.24 -7.75 -23.98
C ALA A 497 12.43 -8.95 -24.48
N SER A 498 11.90 -8.87 -25.71
CA SER A 498 11.16 -9.96 -26.35
C SER A 498 12.04 -11.21 -26.53
N ASP A 499 13.29 -11.05 -26.96
CA ASP A 499 14.25 -12.16 -27.07
C ASP A 499 14.55 -12.83 -25.72
N ILE A 500 14.63 -12.06 -24.63
CA ILE A 500 14.74 -12.61 -23.28
C ILE A 500 13.51 -13.45 -22.92
N LYS A 501 12.30 -12.90 -23.07
CA LYS A 501 11.04 -13.62 -22.77
C LYS A 501 10.84 -14.86 -23.64
N ARG A 502 11.18 -14.77 -24.93
CA ARG A 502 10.91 -15.81 -25.94
C ARG A 502 11.97 -16.90 -26.00
N GLN A 503 13.23 -16.60 -25.76
CA GLN A 503 14.31 -17.52 -26.15
C GLN A 503 15.35 -17.79 -25.06
N THR A 504 15.51 -16.89 -24.08
CA THR A 504 16.58 -17.01 -23.09
C THR A 504 16.19 -18.02 -21.99
N PRO A 505 17.05 -19.01 -21.68
CA PRO A 505 16.79 -20.02 -20.66
C PRO A 505 17.01 -19.42 -19.26
N ILE A 506 16.02 -18.69 -18.76
CA ILE A 506 16.05 -18.07 -17.43
C ILE A 506 16.03 -19.16 -16.36
N MET A 507 17.14 -19.28 -15.60
CA MET A 507 17.28 -20.24 -14.51
C MET A 507 16.95 -19.61 -13.16
N VAL A 508 17.19 -18.31 -12.99
CA VAL A 508 16.96 -17.61 -11.72
C VAL A 508 16.02 -16.44 -11.96
N VAL A 509 14.91 -16.39 -11.21
CA VAL A 509 14.01 -15.23 -11.18
C VAL A 509 13.95 -14.68 -9.77
N ILE A 510 14.32 -13.41 -9.58
CA ILE A 510 14.36 -12.74 -8.27
C ILE A 510 13.68 -11.37 -8.33
N GLY A 511 13.24 -10.82 -7.20
CA GLY A 511 12.64 -9.47 -7.20
C GLY A 511 11.58 -9.22 -6.15
N ASN A 512 10.99 -8.03 -6.23
CA ASN A 512 9.84 -7.58 -5.46
C ASN A 512 8.74 -7.09 -6.43
N PRO A 513 7.82 -7.97 -6.87
CA PRO A 513 6.77 -7.58 -7.81
C PRO A 513 5.73 -6.63 -7.19
N PRO A 514 5.02 -5.82 -7.99
CA PRO A 514 4.02 -4.87 -7.48
C PRO A 514 2.78 -5.55 -6.87
N TYR A 515 2.14 -4.90 -5.89
CA TYR A 515 0.93 -5.39 -5.19
C TYR A 515 -0.29 -4.55 -5.57
N SER A 516 -1.22 -5.11 -6.36
CA SER A 516 -2.45 -4.43 -6.79
C SER A 516 -3.60 -5.43 -6.98
N GLY A 517 -4.47 -5.53 -5.97
CA GLY A 517 -5.61 -6.48 -5.99
C GLY A 517 -6.73 -6.11 -6.97
N GLU A 518 -6.80 -4.86 -7.44
CA GLU A 518 -7.64 -4.44 -8.58
C GLU A 518 -6.78 -4.07 -9.77
N SER A 519 -5.85 -4.96 -10.10
CA SER A 519 -4.90 -4.71 -11.17
C SER A 519 -5.59 -4.38 -12.51
N GLU A 520 -5.05 -3.36 -13.18
CA GLU A 520 -5.39 -2.95 -14.55
C GLU A 520 -4.67 -3.83 -15.60
N ASN A 521 -3.61 -4.56 -15.20
CA ASN A 521 -2.80 -5.42 -16.06
C ASN A 521 -3.53 -6.72 -16.44
N LYS A 522 -4.49 -6.63 -17.37
CA LYS A 522 -5.34 -7.77 -17.81
C LYS A 522 -5.09 -8.19 -19.25
N GLY A 523 -3.86 -8.02 -19.73
CA GLY A 523 -3.45 -8.44 -21.07
C GLY A 523 -3.79 -9.91 -21.37
N PRO A 524 -4.20 -10.28 -22.59
CA PRO A 524 -4.65 -11.64 -22.93
C PRO A 524 -3.62 -12.73 -22.60
N TRP A 525 -2.33 -12.46 -22.82
CA TRP A 525 -1.24 -13.42 -22.61
C TRP A 525 -1.11 -13.85 -21.15
N ILE A 526 -0.90 -12.88 -20.24
CA ILE A 526 -0.79 -13.19 -18.82
C ILE A 526 -2.08 -13.77 -18.27
N MET A 527 -3.24 -13.32 -18.75
CA MET A 527 -4.54 -13.86 -18.32
C MET A 527 -4.71 -15.32 -18.76
N GLY A 528 -4.22 -15.69 -19.95
CA GLY A 528 -4.16 -17.09 -20.39
C GLY A 528 -3.23 -17.95 -19.53
N LEU A 529 -2.07 -17.43 -19.09
CA LEU A 529 -1.21 -18.14 -18.14
C LEU A 529 -1.88 -18.32 -16.77
N MET A 530 -2.61 -17.30 -16.31
CA MET A 530 -3.32 -17.29 -15.03
C MET A 530 -4.50 -18.25 -14.96
N ASP A 531 -5.02 -18.74 -16.10
CA ASP A 531 -6.09 -19.75 -16.12
C ASP A 531 -5.69 -21.04 -15.40
N ALA A 532 -4.39 -21.35 -15.32
CA ALA A 532 -3.89 -22.48 -14.55
C ALA A 532 -4.14 -22.33 -13.04
N TYR A 533 -4.08 -21.10 -12.50
CA TYR A 533 -4.32 -20.81 -11.09
C TYR A 533 -5.80 -20.70 -10.73
N LYS A 534 -6.66 -20.49 -11.74
CA LYS A 534 -8.12 -20.32 -11.59
C LYS A 534 -8.89 -21.63 -11.64
N LYS A 535 -8.22 -22.74 -11.32
CA LYS A 535 -8.81 -24.08 -11.29
C LYS A 535 -8.74 -24.68 -9.90
N GLU A 536 -9.68 -25.56 -9.60
CA GLU A 536 -9.62 -26.44 -8.42
C GLU A 536 -8.35 -27.30 -8.47
N PRO A 537 -7.81 -27.70 -7.31
CA PRO A 537 -6.75 -28.70 -7.27
C PRO A 537 -7.13 -29.94 -8.10
N GLY A 538 -6.21 -30.37 -8.97
CA GLY A 538 -6.47 -31.37 -10.01
C GLY A 538 -6.63 -30.77 -11.42
N GLY A 539 -6.81 -29.45 -11.54
CA GLY A 539 -6.66 -28.70 -12.79
C GLY A 539 -7.77 -28.90 -13.84
N GLN A 540 -8.88 -29.53 -13.46
CA GLN A 540 -10.01 -29.83 -14.37
C GLN A 540 -11.15 -28.82 -14.26
N GLN A 541 -11.57 -28.47 -13.04
CA GLN A 541 -12.72 -27.60 -12.80
C GLN A 541 -12.27 -26.17 -12.50
N LYS A 542 -13.06 -25.17 -12.87
CA LYS A 542 -12.82 -23.78 -12.46
C LYS A 542 -13.09 -23.62 -10.96
N LEU A 543 -12.40 -22.67 -10.33
CA LEU A 543 -12.65 -22.30 -8.93
C LEU A 543 -14.13 -21.98 -8.71
N GLN A 544 -14.70 -22.55 -7.65
CA GLN A 544 -16.12 -22.40 -7.31
C GLN A 544 -16.43 -21.15 -6.46
N GLU A 545 -15.42 -20.36 -6.07
CA GLU A 545 -15.62 -19.12 -5.33
C GLU A 545 -16.38 -18.08 -6.14
N ARG A 546 -17.35 -17.44 -5.48
CA ARG A 546 -18.16 -16.38 -6.08
C ARG A 546 -17.37 -15.11 -6.46
N ASN A 547 -16.21 -14.87 -5.84
CA ASN A 547 -15.40 -13.67 -6.10
C ASN A 547 -13.89 -13.94 -6.04
N PRO A 548 -13.27 -14.47 -7.11
CA PRO A 548 -11.83 -14.72 -7.16
C PRO A 548 -11.02 -13.45 -7.49
N LYS A 549 -11.49 -12.23 -7.18
CA LYS A 549 -10.81 -10.97 -7.56
C LYS A 549 -9.32 -10.98 -7.21
N TRP A 550 -8.99 -11.38 -5.98
CA TRP A 550 -7.63 -11.36 -5.43
C TRP A 550 -6.64 -12.29 -6.13
N ILE A 551 -7.09 -13.33 -6.84
CA ILE A 551 -6.19 -14.19 -7.63
C ILE A 551 -5.57 -13.41 -8.80
N ASN A 552 -6.16 -12.27 -9.20
CA ASN A 552 -5.67 -11.42 -10.29
C ASN A 552 -4.77 -10.29 -9.80
N ASP A 553 -4.30 -10.34 -8.54
CA ASP A 553 -3.30 -9.40 -8.03
C ASP A 553 -2.01 -9.50 -8.85
N ASP A 554 -1.29 -8.40 -9.02
CA ASP A 554 -0.09 -8.36 -9.87
C ASP A 554 1.03 -9.25 -9.35
N TYR A 555 1.27 -9.32 -8.04
CA TYR A 555 2.31 -10.22 -7.52
C TYR A 555 2.05 -11.69 -7.90
N VAL A 556 0.78 -12.09 -8.02
CA VAL A 556 0.39 -13.44 -8.44
C VAL A 556 0.72 -13.67 -9.91
N LYS A 557 0.48 -12.67 -10.76
CA LYS A 557 0.86 -12.71 -12.18
C LYS A 557 2.36 -12.79 -12.36
N PHE A 558 3.13 -12.05 -11.55
CA PHE A 558 4.58 -12.13 -11.56
C PHE A 558 5.09 -13.50 -11.09
N ILE A 559 4.47 -14.11 -10.07
CA ILE A 559 4.77 -15.50 -9.69
C ILE A 559 4.47 -16.45 -10.87
N ARG A 560 3.32 -16.30 -11.53
CA ARG A 560 2.96 -17.12 -12.70
C ARG A 560 3.91 -16.93 -13.87
N PHE A 561 4.33 -15.69 -14.13
CA PHE A 561 5.34 -15.35 -15.13
C PHE A 561 6.68 -16.03 -14.80
N ALA A 562 7.15 -15.92 -13.56
CA ALA A 562 8.39 -16.55 -13.13
C ALA A 562 8.34 -18.07 -13.23
N GLU A 563 7.24 -18.68 -12.79
CA GLU A 563 6.97 -20.11 -12.97
C GLU A 563 7.02 -20.51 -14.44
N HIS A 564 6.37 -19.76 -15.34
CA HIS A 564 6.39 -20.02 -16.77
C HIS A 564 7.82 -19.98 -17.36
N MET A 565 8.63 -18.98 -16.97
CA MET A 565 10.01 -18.84 -17.43
C MET A 565 10.88 -20.02 -16.96
N ILE A 566 10.74 -20.45 -15.70
CA ILE A 566 11.49 -21.58 -15.15
C ILE A 566 10.99 -22.92 -15.71
N GLU A 567 9.69 -23.08 -15.94
CA GLU A 567 9.10 -24.26 -16.60
C GLU A 567 9.67 -24.46 -18.01
N LYS A 568 9.79 -23.35 -18.76
CA LYS A 568 10.37 -23.34 -20.10
C LYS A 568 11.85 -23.73 -20.12
N THR A 569 12.62 -23.28 -19.12
CA THR A 569 14.02 -23.69 -18.94
C THR A 569 14.15 -25.14 -18.50
N GLY A 570 13.17 -25.64 -17.73
CA GLY A 570 13.10 -27.02 -17.23
C GLY A 570 13.77 -27.22 -15.87
N GLU A 571 14.62 -26.28 -15.44
CA GLU A 571 15.25 -26.24 -14.12
C GLU A 571 15.45 -24.77 -13.69
N GLY A 572 15.44 -24.48 -12.39
CA GLY A 572 15.66 -23.11 -11.91
C GLY A 572 15.15 -22.81 -10.50
N VAL A 573 15.31 -21.56 -10.10
CA VAL A 573 14.97 -21.03 -8.77
C VAL A 573 14.20 -19.72 -8.89
N LEU A 574 13.07 -19.64 -8.19
CA LEU A 574 12.29 -18.42 -7.96
C LEU A 574 12.61 -17.90 -6.57
N GLY A 575 12.85 -16.60 -6.40
CA GLY A 575 13.04 -15.94 -5.10
C GLY A 575 12.36 -14.57 -5.05
N PHE A 576 11.17 -14.47 -4.45
CA PHE A 576 10.43 -13.20 -4.34
C PHE A 576 10.08 -12.84 -2.91
N ILE A 577 9.89 -11.54 -2.66
CA ILE A 577 9.06 -11.04 -1.55
C ILE A 577 7.71 -10.56 -2.09
N THR A 578 6.61 -11.06 -1.52
CA THR A 578 5.26 -10.78 -1.98
C THR A 578 4.31 -10.54 -0.81
N ASN A 579 3.07 -10.11 -1.10
CA ASN A 579 2.00 -10.11 -0.11
C ASN A 579 1.72 -11.55 0.36
N HIS A 580 1.62 -11.77 1.68
CA HIS A 580 1.41 -13.11 2.27
C HIS A 580 -0.03 -13.65 2.15
N GLY A 581 -0.95 -12.90 1.53
CA GLY A 581 -2.36 -13.29 1.44
C GLY A 581 -2.62 -14.62 0.69
N TYR A 582 -1.69 -15.08 -0.15
CA TYR A 582 -1.84 -16.36 -0.86
C TYR A 582 -1.55 -17.59 0.01
N LEU A 583 -1.00 -17.43 1.22
CA LEU A 583 -0.57 -18.56 2.06
C LEU A 583 -1.76 -19.42 2.52
N ASP A 584 -2.87 -18.80 2.91
CA ASP A 584 -4.02 -19.49 3.52
C ASP A 584 -5.36 -19.20 2.81
N ASN A 585 -5.44 -18.14 2.00
CA ASN A 585 -6.70 -17.71 1.41
C ASN A 585 -7.29 -18.78 0.47
N PRO A 586 -8.59 -19.13 0.60
CA PRO A 586 -9.23 -20.15 -0.23
C PRO A 586 -9.12 -19.90 -1.73
N THR A 587 -9.21 -18.65 -2.20
CA THR A 587 -9.19 -18.34 -3.65
C THR A 587 -7.85 -18.69 -4.32
N PHE A 588 -6.81 -18.99 -3.54
CA PHE A 588 -5.45 -19.28 -4.01
C PHE A 588 -5.10 -20.77 -3.96
N ARG A 589 -6.03 -21.67 -3.56
CA ARG A 589 -5.73 -23.11 -3.50
C ARG A 589 -5.30 -23.71 -4.84
N GLY A 590 -5.87 -23.20 -5.94
CA GLY A 590 -5.48 -23.58 -7.30
C GLY A 590 -4.05 -23.19 -7.63
N MET A 591 -3.65 -21.97 -7.26
CA MET A 591 -2.27 -21.49 -7.36
C MET A 591 -1.31 -22.34 -6.52
N ARG A 592 -1.61 -22.57 -5.24
CA ARG A 592 -0.75 -23.37 -4.33
C ARG A 592 -0.54 -24.78 -4.87
N TRP A 593 -1.62 -25.43 -5.31
CA TRP A 593 -1.56 -26.74 -5.96
C TRP A 593 -0.72 -26.73 -7.24
N HIS A 594 -0.89 -25.72 -8.10
CA HIS A 594 -0.13 -25.60 -9.34
C HIS A 594 1.37 -25.40 -9.09
N LEU A 595 1.73 -24.50 -8.16
CA LEU A 595 3.13 -24.28 -7.77
C LEU A 595 3.79 -25.57 -7.26
N MET A 596 3.10 -26.34 -6.42
CA MET A 596 3.62 -27.63 -5.95
C MET A 596 3.77 -28.66 -7.07
N ARG A 597 3.00 -28.56 -8.15
CA ARG A 597 3.17 -29.42 -9.33
C ARG A 597 4.40 -29.00 -10.14
N SER A 598 4.63 -27.70 -10.28
CA SER A 598 5.69 -27.16 -11.15
C SER A 598 7.07 -27.23 -10.49
N PHE A 599 7.16 -26.90 -9.20
CA PHE A 599 8.38 -26.89 -8.38
C PHE A 599 8.55 -28.18 -7.56
N ASP A 600 9.78 -28.51 -7.19
CA ASP A 600 10.17 -29.71 -6.42
C ASP A 600 10.25 -29.43 -4.93
N ARG A 601 10.63 -28.20 -4.59
CA ARG A 601 10.67 -27.70 -3.23
C ARG A 601 10.23 -26.24 -3.19
N ILE A 602 9.46 -25.88 -2.18
CA ILE A 602 8.99 -24.51 -1.96
C ILE A 602 9.27 -24.15 -0.51
N TYR A 603 10.05 -23.10 -0.29
CA TYR A 603 10.27 -22.50 1.02
C TYR A 603 9.45 -21.22 1.11
N VAL A 604 8.72 -21.06 2.20
CA VAL A 604 7.94 -19.87 2.53
C VAL A 604 8.37 -19.37 3.90
N ILE A 605 8.69 -18.08 3.99
CA ILE A 605 8.97 -17.41 5.26
C ILE A 605 7.94 -16.28 5.38
N ASP A 606 6.95 -16.46 6.25
CA ASP A 606 5.98 -15.41 6.55
C ASP A 606 6.67 -14.37 7.46
N LEU A 607 6.76 -13.13 6.98
CA LEU A 607 7.30 -12.00 7.73
C LEU A 607 6.19 -11.21 8.44
N HIS A 608 4.94 -11.66 8.35
CA HIS A 608 3.77 -11.05 8.98
C HIS A 608 3.68 -9.54 8.70
N GLY A 609 3.32 -8.75 9.70
CA GLY A 609 3.21 -7.30 9.64
C GLY A 609 1.86 -6.82 9.12
N ASN A 610 0.82 -7.64 9.18
CA ASN A 610 -0.50 -7.28 8.67
C ASN A 610 -1.28 -6.43 9.67
N SER A 611 -1.02 -5.12 9.64
CA SER A 611 -1.77 -4.15 10.45
C SER A 611 -3.26 -4.06 10.10
N LYS A 612 -3.69 -4.49 8.90
CA LYS A 612 -5.14 -4.57 8.56
C LYS A 612 -5.83 -5.65 9.38
N LYS A 613 -5.16 -6.81 9.55
CA LYS A 613 -5.57 -7.90 10.43
C LYS A 613 -5.29 -7.62 11.92
N LYS A 614 -4.51 -6.56 12.21
CA LYS A 614 -4.02 -6.19 13.55
C LYS A 614 -3.18 -7.30 14.20
N GLU A 615 -2.41 -8.00 13.38
CA GLU A 615 -1.50 -9.05 13.84
C GLU A 615 -0.63 -8.57 15.01
N VAL A 616 -0.55 -9.41 16.03
CA VAL A 616 0.38 -9.29 17.16
C VAL A 616 1.26 -10.52 17.22
N SER A 617 2.47 -10.35 17.73
CA SER A 617 3.40 -11.45 17.93
C SER A 617 2.81 -12.47 18.93
N PRO A 618 3.24 -13.75 18.91
CA PRO A 618 2.73 -14.78 19.83
C PRO A 618 2.85 -14.43 21.31
N ASP A 619 3.82 -13.58 21.68
CA ASP A 619 4.03 -13.05 23.03
C ASP A 619 3.14 -11.83 23.38
N GLY A 620 2.25 -11.41 22.47
CA GLY A 620 1.39 -10.24 22.59
C GLY A 620 2.07 -8.91 22.24
N SER A 621 3.34 -8.90 21.85
CA SER A 621 4.04 -7.68 21.45
C SER A 621 3.60 -7.19 20.05
N PRO A 622 3.69 -5.89 19.74
CA PRO A 622 3.29 -5.37 18.43
C PRO A 622 4.15 -5.95 17.30
N ASP A 623 3.51 -6.57 16.33
CA ASP A 623 4.19 -7.03 15.12
C ASP A 623 4.31 -5.90 14.09
N LYS A 624 5.49 -5.77 13.46
CA LYS A 624 5.78 -4.70 12.50
C LYS A 624 6.17 -5.25 11.14
N ASN A 625 5.55 -4.69 10.11
CA ASN A 625 5.89 -4.98 8.72
C ASN A 625 7.31 -4.53 8.37
N VAL A 626 8.02 -5.26 7.53
CA VAL A 626 9.36 -4.88 7.04
C VAL A 626 9.34 -3.66 6.10
N PHE A 627 8.20 -3.38 5.47
CA PHE A 627 7.91 -2.16 4.72
C PHE A 627 7.04 -1.18 5.52
N ASP A 628 6.90 0.05 5.02
CA ASP A 628 5.92 1.03 5.50
C ASP A 628 4.52 0.83 4.86
N ILE A 629 4.03 -0.41 4.87
CA ILE A 629 2.71 -0.80 4.32
C ILE A 629 1.84 -1.49 5.37
N MET A 630 0.56 -1.70 5.04
CA MET A 630 -0.40 -2.27 5.99
C MET A 630 -0.63 -3.78 5.82
N GLN A 631 -0.40 -4.33 4.63
CA GLN A 631 -0.57 -5.75 4.29
C GLN A 631 0.66 -6.54 4.72
N GLY A 632 0.48 -7.75 5.26
CA GLY A 632 1.61 -8.61 5.59
C GLY A 632 2.33 -9.14 4.36
N VAL A 633 3.59 -9.53 4.52
CA VAL A 633 4.48 -9.95 3.42
C VAL A 633 5.19 -11.25 3.76
N ALA A 634 5.52 -12.03 2.73
CA ALA A 634 6.22 -13.30 2.85
C ALA A 634 7.30 -13.40 1.77
N ILE A 635 8.36 -14.14 2.08
CA ILE A 635 9.39 -14.52 1.12
C ILE A 635 9.06 -15.93 0.61
N ILE A 636 9.10 -16.11 -0.71
CA ILE A 636 8.97 -17.41 -1.37
C ILE A 636 10.26 -17.74 -2.12
N VAL A 637 10.84 -18.91 -1.85
CA VAL A 637 11.92 -19.51 -2.63
C VAL A 637 11.46 -20.85 -3.18
N ALA A 638 11.27 -20.99 -4.49
CA ALA A 638 10.79 -22.21 -5.12
C ALA A 638 11.82 -22.80 -6.09
N VAL A 639 12.07 -24.10 -6.00
CA VAL A 639 13.17 -24.80 -6.68
C VAL A 639 12.61 -25.83 -7.64
N LYS A 640 13.07 -25.82 -8.89
CA LYS A 640 12.74 -26.82 -9.92
C LYS A 640 14.01 -27.53 -10.37
N HIS A 641 14.02 -28.85 -10.24
CA HIS A 641 15.08 -29.70 -10.76
C HIS A 641 14.77 -30.18 -12.18
N LYS A 642 15.82 -30.50 -12.91
CA LYS A 642 15.72 -31.19 -14.18
C LYS A 642 15.31 -32.64 -13.93
N HIS A 643 14.19 -33.07 -14.51
CA HIS A 643 13.71 -34.45 -14.44
C HIS A 643 13.92 -35.17 -15.77
N GLU A 644 14.52 -36.35 -15.74
CA GLU A 644 14.67 -37.22 -16.91
C GLU A 644 13.59 -38.32 -16.86
N GLY A 645 12.62 -38.28 -17.79
CA GLY A 645 11.61 -39.34 -17.95
C GLY A 645 10.14 -38.87 -17.94
N LYS A 646 9.22 -39.79 -18.23
CA LYS A 646 7.76 -39.56 -18.29
C LYS A 646 7.02 -39.88 -16.97
N ALA A 647 7.74 -40.15 -15.88
CA ALA A 647 7.11 -40.47 -14.60
C ALA A 647 6.38 -39.24 -14.02
N SER A 648 5.22 -39.48 -13.39
CA SER A 648 4.49 -38.44 -12.66
C SER A 648 5.32 -37.97 -11.47
N LYS A 649 5.78 -36.72 -11.51
CA LYS A 649 6.49 -36.07 -10.40
C LYS A 649 5.56 -35.92 -9.19
N PRO A 650 6.03 -36.20 -7.94
CA PRO A 650 5.26 -35.90 -6.74
C PRO A 650 5.04 -34.39 -6.56
N LEU A 651 4.07 -33.99 -5.74
CA LEU A 651 3.93 -32.59 -5.33
C LEU A 651 5.16 -32.14 -4.53
N ALA A 652 5.51 -30.86 -4.66
CA ALA A 652 6.65 -30.25 -4.02
C ALA A 652 6.66 -30.46 -2.50
N GLU A 653 7.84 -30.65 -1.91
CA GLU A 653 8.02 -30.47 -0.47
C GLU A 653 7.87 -28.99 -0.15
N VAL A 654 6.88 -28.63 0.68
CA VAL A 654 6.67 -27.25 1.13
C VAL A 654 7.22 -27.10 2.54
N ARG A 655 8.05 -26.09 2.75
CA ARG A 655 8.61 -25.72 4.05
C ARG A 655 8.20 -24.32 4.45
N HIS A 656 7.84 -24.15 5.71
CA HIS A 656 7.33 -22.91 6.28
C HIS A 656 8.19 -22.43 7.45
N GLY A 657 8.26 -21.11 7.62
CA GLY A 657 8.87 -20.43 8.74
C GLY A 657 8.14 -19.12 9.02
N GLU A 658 8.17 -18.67 10.26
CA GLU A 658 7.52 -17.43 10.70
C GLU A 658 8.54 -16.50 11.34
N LEU A 659 8.43 -15.21 11.02
CA LEU A 659 9.23 -14.15 11.64
C LEU A 659 8.32 -13.04 12.17
N TRP A 660 8.04 -13.11 13.46
CA TRP A 660 7.29 -12.14 14.24
C TRP A 660 8.20 -11.06 14.87
N GLY A 661 7.61 -9.93 15.28
CA GLY A 661 8.25 -8.92 16.11
C GLY A 661 8.57 -7.59 15.41
N SER A 662 9.62 -6.91 15.88
CA SER A 662 10.03 -5.60 15.38
C SER A 662 10.74 -5.67 14.03
N ARG A 663 10.76 -4.55 13.28
CA ARG A 663 11.53 -4.46 12.02
C ARG A 663 13.00 -4.81 12.19
N GLU A 664 13.59 -4.40 13.31
CA GLU A 664 14.99 -4.66 13.62
C GLU A 664 15.24 -6.14 13.89
N ALA A 665 14.38 -6.80 14.68
CA ALA A 665 14.48 -8.23 14.95
C ALA A 665 14.37 -9.05 13.65
N LYS A 666 13.39 -8.73 12.79
CA LYS A 666 13.22 -9.38 11.48
C LYS A 666 14.44 -9.15 10.59
N SER A 667 14.98 -7.93 10.58
CA SER A 667 16.18 -7.59 9.80
C SER A 667 17.40 -8.40 10.25
N ASN A 668 17.63 -8.51 11.56
CA ASN A 668 18.76 -9.28 12.10
C ASN A 668 18.61 -10.77 11.79
N ALA A 669 17.40 -11.33 11.94
CA ALA A 669 17.13 -12.73 11.60
C ALA A 669 17.43 -13.03 10.12
N LEU A 670 17.03 -12.14 9.21
CA LEU A 670 17.32 -12.26 7.77
C LEU A 670 18.81 -12.14 7.44
N TRP A 671 19.58 -11.33 8.19
CA TRP A 671 21.04 -11.25 8.00
C TRP A 671 21.77 -12.50 8.49
N GLU A 672 21.36 -13.07 9.62
CA GLU A 672 22.15 -14.11 10.30
C GLU A 672 21.76 -15.53 9.89
N SER A 673 20.49 -15.75 9.50
CA SER A 673 19.95 -17.10 9.34
C SER A 673 20.00 -17.61 7.88
N PRO A 674 20.26 -18.91 7.66
CA PRO A 674 20.14 -19.53 6.34
C PRO A 674 18.68 -19.88 6.01
N LEU A 675 18.38 -20.09 4.71
CA LEU A 675 17.04 -20.42 4.21
C LEU A 675 16.37 -21.59 4.97
N LYS A 676 17.08 -22.71 5.11
CA LYS A 676 16.58 -23.92 5.78
C LYS A 676 16.42 -23.73 7.30
N GLY A 677 17.12 -22.76 7.90
CA GLY A 677 16.99 -22.43 9.31
C GLY A 677 15.70 -21.67 9.59
N LEU A 678 15.38 -20.68 8.74
CA LEU A 678 14.13 -19.94 8.86
C LEU A 678 12.92 -20.77 8.45
N ALA A 679 12.95 -21.44 7.30
CA ALA A 679 11.86 -22.30 6.82
C ALA A 679 12.12 -23.78 7.17
N HIS A 680 12.01 -24.12 8.45
CA HIS A 680 12.35 -25.45 8.96
C HIS A 680 11.16 -26.43 9.01
N THR A 681 9.92 -25.94 9.06
CA THR A 681 8.71 -26.77 9.24
C THR A 681 8.23 -27.34 7.91
N VAL A 682 8.23 -28.66 7.74
CA VAL A 682 7.67 -29.31 6.54
C VAL A 682 6.14 -29.38 6.66
N LEU A 683 5.42 -28.87 5.66
CA LEU A 683 3.97 -28.86 5.64
C LEU A 683 3.38 -30.10 4.94
N PRO A 684 2.29 -30.70 5.45
CA PRO A 684 1.60 -31.79 4.79
C PRO A 684 0.72 -31.30 3.62
N HIS A 685 0.52 -32.16 2.62
CA HIS A 685 -0.31 -31.87 1.45
C HIS A 685 -1.81 -32.04 1.71
N LYS A 686 -2.40 -31.18 2.56
CA LYS A 686 -3.81 -31.29 2.97
C LYS A 686 -4.76 -30.65 1.94
N ALA A 687 -5.45 -31.50 1.17
CA ALA A 687 -6.49 -31.11 0.23
C ALA A 687 -7.79 -30.66 0.95
N PRO A 688 -8.63 -29.80 0.32
CA PRO A 688 -8.43 -29.14 -0.96
C PRO A 688 -7.67 -27.81 -0.84
N GLN A 689 -7.38 -27.33 0.37
CA GLN A 689 -6.85 -25.98 0.55
C GLN A 689 -5.34 -25.89 0.30
N TYR A 690 -4.57 -26.93 0.60
CA TYR A 690 -3.11 -26.97 0.50
C TYR A 690 -2.45 -25.69 1.06
N PRO A 691 -2.70 -25.32 2.34
CA PRO A 691 -2.18 -24.08 2.90
C PRO A 691 -0.65 -24.09 2.91
N PHE A 692 -0.04 -22.94 2.63
CA PHE A 692 1.41 -22.70 2.79
C PHE A 692 1.69 -22.05 4.16
N LEU A 693 0.91 -22.46 5.17
CA LEU A 693 1.00 -22.03 6.56
C LEU A 693 0.92 -23.29 7.43
N ALA A 694 1.69 -23.33 8.51
CA ALA A 694 1.55 -24.38 9.52
C ALA A 694 0.20 -24.26 10.23
N ARG A 695 -0.40 -25.41 10.55
CA ARG A 695 -1.65 -25.52 11.32
C ARG A 695 -1.56 -26.72 12.26
N ASP A 696 -2.31 -26.68 13.35
CA ASP A 696 -2.50 -27.86 14.18
C ASP A 696 -3.52 -28.81 13.54
N TYR A 697 -3.01 -29.78 12.78
CA TYR A 697 -3.85 -30.71 12.04
C TYR A 697 -4.57 -31.72 12.92
N ASP A 698 -4.06 -32.00 14.13
CA ASP A 698 -4.71 -32.92 15.05
C ASP A 698 -5.99 -32.27 15.59
N VAL A 699 -5.90 -30.98 15.95
CA VAL A 699 -7.08 -30.18 16.34
C VAL A 699 -8.04 -29.97 15.15
N GLU A 700 -7.52 -29.77 13.93
CA GLU A 700 -8.36 -29.66 12.72
C GLU A 700 -9.15 -30.95 12.44
N GLU A 701 -8.52 -32.12 12.60
CA GLU A 701 -9.15 -33.43 12.42
C GLU A 701 -10.25 -33.66 13.45
N GLU A 702 -10.01 -33.35 14.73
CA GLU A 702 -11.03 -33.46 15.77
C GLU A 702 -12.21 -32.51 15.50
N TYR A 703 -11.92 -31.25 15.18
CA TYR A 703 -12.94 -30.26 14.81
C TYR A 703 -13.81 -30.71 13.61
N SER A 704 -13.19 -31.37 12.64
CA SER A 704 -13.85 -31.83 11.41
C SER A 704 -14.80 -33.02 11.63
N LYS A 705 -14.67 -33.78 12.73
CA LYS A 705 -15.62 -34.84 13.11
C LYS A 705 -17.01 -34.29 13.47
N GLY A 706 -17.08 -33.01 13.87
CA GLY A 706 -18.34 -32.30 14.12
C GLY A 706 -19.13 -31.98 12.85
N PHE A 707 -20.42 -31.73 13.00
CA PHE A 707 -21.33 -31.35 11.91
C PHE A 707 -21.39 -29.84 11.74
N SER A 708 -21.40 -29.33 10.50
CA SER A 708 -21.53 -27.89 10.26
C SER A 708 -22.94 -27.39 10.56
N VAL A 709 -23.07 -26.24 11.22
CA VAL A 709 -24.39 -25.60 11.43
C VAL A 709 -25.08 -25.28 10.11
N ALA A 710 -24.31 -24.89 9.08
CA ALA A 710 -24.87 -24.59 7.75
C ALA A 710 -25.29 -25.84 6.98
N GLU A 711 -24.66 -27.00 7.24
CA GLU A 711 -25.08 -28.29 6.69
C GLU A 711 -26.35 -28.80 7.40
N LEU A 712 -26.41 -28.67 8.73
CA LEU A 712 -27.58 -29.03 9.50
C LEU A 712 -28.77 -28.15 9.13
N MET A 713 -28.59 -26.84 8.93
CA MET A 713 -29.67 -25.89 8.59
C MET A 713 -29.54 -25.36 7.15
N PRO A 714 -29.94 -26.15 6.14
CA PRO A 714 -29.62 -25.88 4.73
C PRO A 714 -30.30 -24.64 4.17
N VAL A 715 -31.47 -24.24 4.69
CA VAL A 715 -32.11 -22.99 4.29
C VAL A 715 -31.55 -21.85 5.14
N ASN A 716 -30.51 -21.19 4.64
CA ASN A 716 -29.87 -20.04 5.26
C ASN A 716 -29.42 -19.02 4.21
N SER A 717 -29.29 -17.75 4.63
CA SER A 717 -28.85 -16.65 3.76
C SER A 717 -28.22 -15.55 4.61
N VAL A 718 -27.43 -14.69 3.98
CA VAL A 718 -26.89 -13.49 4.65
C VAL A 718 -28.03 -12.59 5.13
N GLY A 719 -27.77 -11.72 6.09
CA GLY A 719 -28.74 -10.72 6.53
C GLY A 719 -29.20 -9.76 5.41
N ILE A 720 -30.23 -8.97 5.67
CA ILE A 720 -30.73 -7.95 4.76
C ILE A 720 -29.61 -6.94 4.44
N VAL A 721 -29.43 -6.66 3.15
CA VAL A 721 -28.54 -5.61 2.65
C VAL A 721 -29.39 -4.42 2.25
N THR A 722 -29.38 -3.38 3.06
CA THR A 722 -30.09 -2.12 2.79
C THR A 722 -29.30 -1.23 1.83
N ALA A 723 -27.97 -1.22 1.97
CA ALA A 723 -27.03 -0.23 1.42
C ALA A 723 -27.26 1.23 1.90
N ARG A 724 -28.38 1.50 2.58
CA ARG A 724 -28.83 2.80 3.09
C ARG A 724 -29.67 2.59 4.36
N ASP A 725 -29.00 2.24 5.46
CA ASP A 725 -29.66 1.97 6.76
C ASP A 725 -30.49 3.18 7.21
N GLU A 726 -29.93 4.38 7.13
CA GLU A 726 -30.61 5.62 7.55
C GLU A 726 -31.92 5.85 6.81
N LEU A 727 -32.06 5.37 5.57
CA LEU A 727 -33.30 5.48 4.78
C LEU A 727 -34.33 4.39 5.14
N THR A 728 -33.86 3.17 5.37
CA THR A 728 -34.73 1.97 5.37
C THR A 728 -35.05 1.44 6.77
N ILE A 729 -34.31 1.88 7.78
CA ILE A 729 -34.42 1.44 9.17
C ILE A 729 -34.61 2.65 10.08
N ASP A 730 -35.48 2.53 11.08
CA ASP A 730 -35.69 3.57 12.12
C ASP A 730 -36.00 2.93 13.48
N MET A 731 -35.63 3.61 14.57
CA MET A 731 -36.11 3.27 15.91
C MET A 731 -37.61 3.61 16.08
N ASN A 732 -38.09 4.63 15.38
CA ASN A 732 -39.48 5.08 15.41
C ASN A 732 -40.25 4.55 14.19
N ARG A 733 -41.25 3.70 14.45
CA ARG A 733 -42.11 3.09 13.43
C ARG A 733 -42.83 4.11 12.57
N ASP A 734 -43.35 5.17 13.17
CA ASP A 734 -44.15 6.17 12.48
C ASP A 734 -43.27 7.09 11.63
N ALA A 735 -42.07 7.45 12.11
CA ALA A 735 -41.09 8.19 11.31
C ALA A 735 -40.67 7.40 10.07
N LEU A 736 -40.45 6.09 10.18
CA LEU A 736 -40.20 5.24 9.02
C LEU A 736 -41.40 5.22 8.08
N TRP A 737 -42.62 5.10 8.60
CA TRP A 737 -43.83 5.11 7.78
C TRP A 737 -43.99 6.41 6.99
N GLN A 738 -43.74 7.57 7.61
CA GLN A 738 -43.77 8.86 6.91
C GLN A 738 -42.75 8.91 5.78
N ARG A 739 -41.55 8.36 5.98
CA ARG A 739 -40.54 8.26 4.93
C ARG A 739 -40.95 7.33 3.79
N VAL A 740 -41.64 6.23 4.10
CA VAL A 740 -42.22 5.33 3.09
C VAL A 740 -43.33 6.04 2.29
N LEU A 741 -44.23 6.77 2.95
CA LEU A 741 -45.26 7.57 2.26
C LEU A 741 -44.64 8.61 1.34
N ASP A 742 -43.65 9.35 1.84
CA ASP A 742 -42.93 10.35 1.07
C ASP A 742 -42.26 9.74 -0.18
N PHE A 743 -41.65 8.56 -0.05
CA PHE A 743 -41.11 7.83 -1.20
C PHE A 743 -42.15 7.45 -2.24
N SER A 744 -43.38 7.18 -1.83
CA SER A 744 -44.48 6.84 -2.74
C SER A 744 -44.98 8.05 -3.55
N GLU A 745 -44.95 9.24 -2.95
CA GLU A 745 -45.58 10.44 -3.49
C GLU A 745 -44.58 11.36 -4.21
N THR A 746 -43.38 11.54 -3.68
CA THR A 746 -42.40 12.56 -4.11
C THR A 746 -41.54 12.12 -5.30
N ASP A 747 -41.16 13.04 -6.20
CA ASP A 747 -40.32 12.74 -7.36
C ASP A 747 -38.87 12.33 -6.98
N SER A 748 -38.19 11.63 -7.90
CA SER A 748 -36.89 11.01 -7.60
C SER A 748 -35.77 12.00 -7.27
N GLU A 749 -35.75 13.19 -7.90
CA GLU A 749 -34.69 14.17 -7.67
C GLU A 749 -34.88 14.87 -6.32
N THR A 750 -36.14 15.19 -5.97
CA THR A 750 -36.46 15.73 -4.64
C THR A 750 -36.15 14.72 -3.54
N LEU A 751 -36.47 13.43 -3.72
CA LEU A 751 -36.09 12.36 -2.78
C LEU A 751 -34.57 12.25 -2.65
N ARG A 752 -33.84 12.31 -3.77
CA ARG A 752 -32.38 12.22 -3.79
C ARG A 752 -31.74 13.34 -2.98
N ALA A 753 -32.22 14.57 -3.12
CA ALA A 753 -31.73 15.72 -2.36
C ALA A 753 -32.13 15.63 -0.87
N ARG A 754 -33.38 15.27 -0.57
CA ARG A 754 -33.91 15.25 0.80
C ARG A 754 -33.24 14.21 1.70
N TYR A 755 -32.94 13.04 1.16
CA TYR A 755 -32.36 11.91 1.90
C TYR A 755 -30.89 11.64 1.56
N ASP A 756 -30.22 12.58 0.88
CA ASP A 756 -28.80 12.50 0.49
C ASP A 756 -28.40 11.16 -0.17
N LEU A 757 -29.16 10.72 -1.17
CA LEU A 757 -29.11 9.34 -1.68
C LEU A 757 -27.96 9.07 -2.68
N GLY A 758 -27.24 10.10 -3.08
CA GLY A 758 -26.16 10.05 -4.08
C GLY A 758 -26.63 9.64 -5.48
N LYS A 759 -25.67 9.26 -6.33
CA LYS A 759 -25.95 8.75 -7.69
C LYS A 759 -26.48 7.31 -7.62
N ASP A 760 -27.29 6.95 -8.61
CA ASP A 760 -27.76 5.59 -8.80
C ASP A 760 -26.59 4.62 -9.05
N VAL A 761 -26.72 3.39 -8.56
CA VAL A 761 -25.73 2.32 -8.74
C VAL A 761 -26.41 1.09 -9.34
N ARG A 762 -25.62 0.15 -9.88
CA ARG A 762 -26.11 -1.03 -10.61
C ARG A 762 -27.25 -1.78 -9.90
N ASP A 763 -27.15 -1.93 -8.58
CA ASP A 763 -28.08 -2.76 -7.79
C ASP A 763 -29.08 -1.95 -6.94
N TRP A 764 -29.08 -0.62 -7.03
CA TRP A 764 -30.07 0.23 -6.36
C TRP A 764 -30.25 1.58 -7.07
N THR A 765 -31.49 1.94 -7.39
CA THR A 765 -31.86 3.23 -7.99
C THR A 765 -33.02 3.86 -7.21
N VAL A 766 -33.07 5.19 -7.15
CA VAL A 766 -34.17 5.91 -6.46
C VAL A 766 -35.53 5.57 -7.09
N SER A 767 -35.59 5.52 -8.42
CA SER A 767 -36.79 5.18 -9.17
C SER A 767 -37.27 3.75 -8.91
N GLY A 768 -36.34 2.79 -8.80
CA GLY A 768 -36.65 1.39 -8.49
C GLY A 768 -37.18 1.23 -7.06
N ALA A 769 -36.57 1.92 -6.09
CA ALA A 769 -37.03 1.96 -4.71
C ALA A 769 -38.43 2.56 -4.59
N LYS A 770 -38.69 3.68 -5.27
CA LYS A 770 -40.02 4.31 -5.33
C LYS A 770 -41.07 3.35 -5.93
N ALA A 771 -40.77 2.70 -7.04
CA ALA A 771 -41.69 1.77 -7.68
C ALA A 771 -42.01 0.56 -6.79
N ASP A 772 -41.03 0.06 -6.04
CA ASP A 772 -41.26 -1.02 -5.06
C ASP A 772 -42.16 -0.58 -3.92
N VAL A 773 -41.91 0.60 -3.34
CA VAL A 773 -42.75 1.17 -2.29
C VAL A 773 -44.20 1.34 -2.76
N ALA A 774 -44.40 1.97 -3.93
CA ALA A 774 -45.72 2.22 -4.47
C ALA A 774 -46.52 0.92 -4.71
N ALA A 775 -45.86 -0.14 -5.18
CA ALA A 775 -46.50 -1.44 -5.42
C ALA A 775 -46.87 -2.20 -4.14
N ASN A 776 -46.27 -1.83 -3.00
CA ASN A 776 -46.35 -2.58 -1.75
C ASN A 776 -46.84 -1.74 -0.55
N LEU A 777 -47.42 -0.57 -0.80
CA LEU A 777 -47.72 0.42 0.23
C LEU A 777 -48.75 -0.09 1.26
N SER A 778 -48.26 -0.63 2.38
CA SER A 778 -49.09 -1.15 3.47
C SER A 778 -48.34 -1.11 4.79
N GLN A 779 -48.99 -0.60 5.84
CA GLN A 779 -48.41 -0.60 7.19
C GLN A 779 -48.13 -2.00 7.73
N SER A 780 -48.79 -3.05 7.23
CA SER A 780 -48.53 -4.44 7.61
C SER A 780 -47.12 -4.90 7.26
N ARG A 781 -46.44 -4.20 6.34
CA ARG A 781 -45.04 -4.46 5.95
C ARG A 781 -44.02 -3.73 6.82
N LEU A 782 -44.45 -2.93 7.79
CA LEU A 782 -43.57 -2.39 8.83
C LEU A 782 -43.34 -3.50 9.85
N VAL A 783 -42.14 -4.05 9.83
CA VAL A 783 -41.77 -5.21 10.66
C VAL A 783 -40.58 -4.87 11.56
N PRO A 784 -40.51 -5.47 12.75
CA PRO A 784 -39.33 -5.39 13.59
C PRO A 784 -38.13 -6.07 12.91
N ILE A 785 -36.95 -5.47 13.05
CA ILE A 785 -35.67 -5.99 12.56
C ILE A 785 -34.65 -5.95 13.70
N ALA A 786 -33.94 -7.04 13.89
CA ALA A 786 -32.78 -7.08 14.77
C ALA A 786 -31.63 -6.34 14.09
N TYR A 787 -31.45 -5.08 14.49
CA TYR A 787 -30.44 -4.21 13.91
C TYR A 787 -29.06 -4.56 14.46
N ARG A 788 -28.91 -4.66 15.78
CA ARG A 788 -27.70 -5.06 16.52
C ARG A 788 -28.12 -5.95 17.71
N PRO A 789 -27.20 -6.63 18.42
CA PRO A 789 -27.59 -7.46 19.56
C PRO A 789 -28.32 -6.59 20.59
N PHE A 790 -29.54 -7.01 20.97
CA PHE A 790 -30.46 -6.28 21.84
C PHE A 790 -30.96 -4.91 21.33
N ASP A 791 -30.75 -4.55 20.06
CA ASP A 791 -31.31 -3.33 19.46
C ASP A 791 -32.28 -3.69 18.33
N ILE A 792 -33.57 -3.69 18.67
CA ILE A 792 -34.66 -3.94 17.72
C ILE A 792 -35.15 -2.60 17.18
N ARG A 793 -35.28 -2.52 15.86
CA ARG A 793 -35.74 -1.34 15.11
C ARG A 793 -36.87 -1.74 14.17
N TRP A 794 -37.37 -0.79 13.39
CA TRP A 794 -38.38 -1.00 12.36
C TRP A 794 -37.77 -0.92 10.97
N THR A 795 -38.28 -1.74 10.05
CA THR A 795 -37.97 -1.68 8.62
C THR A 795 -39.25 -1.86 7.81
N PHE A 796 -39.26 -1.35 6.58
CA PHE A 796 -40.32 -1.63 5.60
C PHE A 796 -39.88 -2.78 4.69
N TYR A 797 -40.52 -3.95 4.83
CA TYR A 797 -40.11 -5.19 4.17
C TYR A 797 -41.05 -5.59 3.02
N THR A 798 -40.53 -5.55 1.79
CA THR A 798 -41.28 -5.95 0.59
C THR A 798 -40.88 -7.33 0.07
N GLY A 799 -39.71 -7.83 0.46
CA GLY A 799 -39.14 -9.06 -0.10
C GLY A 799 -38.59 -8.90 -1.54
N LYS A 800 -38.71 -7.71 -2.16
CA LYS A 800 -38.26 -7.45 -3.52
C LYS A 800 -36.79 -6.99 -3.56
N SER A 801 -35.94 -7.75 -4.25
CA SER A 801 -34.55 -7.34 -4.51
C SER A 801 -34.48 -6.14 -5.46
N ARG A 802 -33.47 -5.28 -5.27
CA ARG A 802 -33.28 -4.02 -6.00
C ARG A 802 -34.49 -3.07 -5.88
N GLY A 803 -35.17 -3.15 -4.74
CA GLY A 803 -36.34 -2.33 -4.40
C GLY A 803 -35.99 -1.28 -3.34
N PHE A 804 -36.90 -1.06 -2.39
CA PHE A 804 -36.63 -0.14 -1.26
C PHE A 804 -35.41 -0.61 -0.46
N GLN A 805 -35.28 -1.93 -0.29
CA GLN A 805 -34.06 -2.60 0.18
C GLN A 805 -33.28 -3.18 -1.01
N CYS A 806 -31.94 -3.11 -0.97
CA CYS A 806 -31.08 -3.63 -2.04
C CYS A 806 -31.19 -5.16 -2.18
N TYR A 807 -30.99 -5.91 -1.09
CA TYR A 807 -31.21 -7.37 -1.05
C TYR A 807 -31.93 -7.78 0.25
N PRO A 808 -33.26 -8.00 0.21
CA PRO A 808 -34.07 -8.38 1.37
C PRO A 808 -34.01 -9.88 1.73
N ARG A 809 -33.39 -10.71 0.88
CA ARG A 809 -33.20 -12.15 1.11
C ARG A 809 -34.50 -12.89 1.47
N ASN A 810 -35.53 -12.69 0.64
CA ASN A 810 -36.87 -13.21 0.87
C ASN A 810 -36.93 -14.74 0.98
N GLU A 811 -36.01 -15.44 0.35
CA GLU A 811 -35.86 -16.89 0.46
C GLU A 811 -35.67 -17.39 1.90
N VAL A 812 -35.21 -16.53 2.83
CA VAL A 812 -35.00 -16.87 4.24
C VAL A 812 -35.75 -15.94 5.18
N MET A 813 -35.64 -14.62 5.00
CA MET A 813 -36.12 -13.64 5.98
C MET A 813 -37.65 -13.70 6.17
N ARG A 814 -38.39 -14.11 5.14
CA ARG A 814 -39.86 -14.27 5.20
C ARG A 814 -40.32 -15.17 6.35
N HIS A 815 -39.55 -16.21 6.67
CA HIS A 815 -39.93 -17.20 7.69
C HIS A 815 -39.97 -16.62 9.10
N LEU A 816 -39.34 -15.46 9.34
CA LEU A 816 -39.36 -14.75 10.62
C LEU A 816 -40.56 -13.79 10.72
N MET A 817 -41.33 -13.64 9.64
CA MET A 817 -42.51 -12.77 9.56
C MET A 817 -43.80 -13.57 9.31
N SER A 818 -43.70 -14.81 8.83
CA SER A 818 -44.84 -15.70 8.59
C SER A 818 -45.43 -16.33 9.86
N GLY A 819 -44.73 -16.26 11.00
CA GLY A 819 -45.19 -16.80 12.28
C GLY A 819 -44.07 -16.81 13.34
N ALA A 820 -44.33 -17.45 14.49
CA ALA A 820 -43.35 -17.57 15.56
C ALA A 820 -42.16 -18.45 15.14
N ASN A 821 -40.95 -17.91 15.20
CA ASN A 821 -39.78 -18.62 14.73
C ASN A 821 -38.54 -18.27 15.56
N LEU A 822 -37.63 -19.24 15.66
CA LEU A 822 -36.34 -19.12 16.31
C LEU A 822 -35.26 -19.29 15.24
N ALA A 823 -34.20 -18.49 15.26
CA ALA A 823 -33.18 -18.54 14.23
C ALA A 823 -31.77 -18.38 14.79
N CYS A 824 -30.81 -19.04 14.13
CA CYS A 824 -29.38 -18.88 14.37
C CYS A 824 -28.87 -17.70 13.54
N ASN A 825 -28.32 -16.68 14.19
CA ASN A 825 -27.53 -15.63 13.53
C ASN A 825 -26.05 -15.90 13.77
N TYR A 826 -25.27 -16.06 12.70
CA TYR A 826 -23.87 -16.48 12.79
C TYR A 826 -23.00 -16.00 11.63
N THR A 827 -21.70 -15.89 11.82
CA THR A 827 -20.77 -15.57 10.72
C THR A 827 -20.10 -16.82 10.17
N ARG A 828 -19.66 -16.72 8.91
CA ARG A 828 -18.83 -17.76 8.27
C ARG A 828 -17.36 -17.60 8.60
N THR A 829 -16.90 -16.35 8.64
CA THR A 829 -15.50 -16.01 8.87
C THR A 829 -15.42 -14.87 9.88
N VAL A 830 -14.31 -14.81 10.60
CA VAL A 830 -13.99 -13.74 11.55
C VAL A 830 -12.62 -13.18 11.21
N GLU A 831 -12.52 -11.85 11.03
CA GLU A 831 -11.28 -11.22 10.59
C GLU A 831 -10.29 -11.00 11.75
N GLY A 832 -9.03 -11.34 11.52
CA GLY A 832 -7.89 -11.03 12.39
C GLY A 832 -7.89 -11.80 13.71
N ASP A 833 -7.45 -11.12 14.76
CA ASP A 833 -7.24 -11.75 16.08
C ASP A 833 -8.49 -11.74 16.97
N ARG A 834 -9.64 -11.30 16.45
CA ARG A 834 -10.88 -11.28 17.22
C ARG A 834 -11.29 -12.70 17.61
N LYS A 835 -11.59 -12.90 18.90
CA LYS A 835 -12.15 -14.15 19.40
C LYS A 835 -13.55 -14.35 18.83
N PHE A 836 -13.84 -15.57 18.40
CA PHE A 836 -15.17 -15.93 17.91
C PHE A 836 -16.22 -15.70 19.00
N ALA A 837 -17.21 -14.86 18.69
CA ALA A 837 -18.38 -14.60 19.54
C ALA A 837 -19.65 -14.40 18.70
N ASP A 838 -19.61 -14.87 17.45
CA ASP A 838 -20.53 -14.51 16.37
C ASP A 838 -21.63 -15.55 16.27
N PHE A 839 -22.32 -15.78 17.38
CA PHE A 839 -23.48 -16.65 17.42
C PHE A 839 -24.55 -16.05 18.33
N PHE A 840 -25.72 -15.75 17.79
CA PHE A 840 -26.80 -15.11 18.53
C PHE A 840 -28.17 -15.66 18.11
N ALA A 841 -29.07 -15.86 19.08
CA ALA A 841 -30.42 -16.29 18.78
C ALA A 841 -31.28 -15.09 18.36
N CYS A 842 -32.10 -15.25 17.33
CA CYS A 842 -32.98 -14.20 16.83
C CYS A 842 -34.39 -14.73 16.58
N VAL A 843 -35.38 -13.86 16.75
CA VAL A 843 -36.79 -14.12 16.36
C VAL A 843 -37.30 -13.14 15.31
N PHE A 844 -36.43 -12.23 14.86
CA PHE A 844 -36.72 -11.21 13.87
C PHE A 844 -35.75 -11.35 12.70
N PRO A 845 -36.10 -10.85 11.50
CA PRO A 845 -35.13 -10.69 10.43
C PRO A 845 -33.95 -9.84 10.91
N ILE A 846 -32.80 -10.03 10.28
CA ILE A 846 -31.53 -9.40 10.66
C ILE A 846 -30.96 -8.58 9.51
N THR A 847 -30.13 -7.59 9.84
CA THR A 847 -29.22 -6.99 8.84
C THR A 847 -27.96 -7.86 8.66
N HIS A 848 -27.28 -7.72 7.51
CA HIS A 848 -26.02 -8.44 7.24
C HIS A 848 -24.85 -8.04 8.17
N HIS A 849 -25.01 -6.97 8.95
CA HIS A 849 -24.04 -6.45 9.92
C HIS A 849 -24.59 -6.37 11.35
N THR A 850 -25.52 -7.27 11.67
CA THR A 850 -26.14 -7.39 12.99
C THR A 850 -25.12 -7.78 14.04
N LEU A 851 -24.21 -8.71 13.74
CA LEU A 851 -23.20 -9.17 14.69
C LEU A 851 -21.89 -8.38 14.62
N SER A 852 -21.54 -7.85 13.45
CA SER A 852 -20.33 -7.06 13.28
C SER A 852 -20.49 -6.10 12.10
N ILE A 853 -19.73 -5.01 12.12
CA ILE A 853 -19.65 -4.07 10.98
C ILE A 853 -18.71 -4.56 9.88
N LYS A 854 -17.84 -5.54 10.17
CA LYS A 854 -16.85 -6.06 9.23
C LYS A 854 -17.29 -7.38 8.62
N GLU A 855 -17.75 -8.30 9.45
CA GLU A 855 -18.20 -9.62 9.04
C GLU A 855 -19.64 -9.58 8.56
N VAL A 856 -19.91 -10.34 7.49
CA VAL A 856 -21.27 -10.59 7.01
C VAL A 856 -21.83 -11.77 7.77
N ASN A 857 -22.91 -11.54 8.53
CA ASN A 857 -23.61 -12.60 9.25
C ASN A 857 -24.75 -13.20 8.42
N ALA A 858 -24.98 -14.49 8.61
CA ALA A 858 -26.05 -15.30 8.04
C ALA A 858 -27.13 -15.59 9.09
N LEU A 859 -28.33 -15.87 8.61
CA LEU A 859 -29.48 -16.30 9.39
C LEU A 859 -29.94 -17.67 8.90
N ALA A 860 -30.20 -18.59 9.83
CA ALA A 860 -30.89 -19.85 9.56
C ALA A 860 -32.12 -19.99 10.49
N PRO A 861 -33.35 -19.89 9.98
CA PRO A 861 -34.56 -20.12 10.78
C PRO A 861 -34.71 -21.59 11.13
N LEU A 862 -35.22 -21.89 12.33
CA LEU A 862 -35.51 -23.24 12.79
C LEU A 862 -36.74 -23.81 12.08
N TYR A 863 -37.74 -22.98 11.80
CA TYR A 863 -38.97 -23.38 11.13
C TYR A 863 -39.10 -22.77 9.75
N LEU A 864 -39.55 -23.57 8.78
CA LEU A 864 -39.84 -23.17 7.41
C LEU A 864 -41.35 -23.16 7.20
N TYR A 865 -41.85 -21.97 6.90
CA TYR A 865 -43.25 -21.73 6.57
C TYR A 865 -43.52 -21.97 5.07
N PRO A 866 -44.65 -22.58 4.70
CA PRO A 866 -45.03 -22.82 3.31
C PRO A 866 -45.15 -21.50 2.53
N ASP A 867 -44.98 -21.57 1.20
CA ASP A 867 -45.30 -20.45 0.31
C ASP A 867 -46.82 -20.27 0.18
N GLU A 868 -47.26 -19.03 -0.02
CA GLU A 868 -48.66 -18.77 -0.35
C GLU A 868 -49.02 -19.51 -1.65
N GLY A 869 -50.05 -20.36 -1.59
CA GLY A 869 -50.55 -21.12 -2.74
C GLY A 869 -49.98 -22.54 -2.94
N THR A 870 -49.16 -23.06 -2.03
CA THR A 870 -48.75 -24.48 -2.06
C THR A 870 -49.85 -25.40 -1.51
N LEU A 871 -49.98 -26.61 -2.08
CA LEU A 871 -50.94 -27.62 -1.61
C LEU A 871 -50.62 -28.13 -0.19
N ASP A 872 -49.33 -28.26 0.12
CA ASP A 872 -48.83 -28.58 1.45
C ASP A 872 -48.67 -27.28 2.26
N GLN A 873 -49.39 -27.20 3.38
CA GLN A 873 -49.38 -26.07 4.31
C GLN A 873 -48.67 -26.42 5.64
N SER A 874 -47.95 -27.54 5.69
CA SER A 874 -47.20 -27.95 6.88
C SER A 874 -45.95 -27.08 7.11
N ILE A 875 -45.70 -26.74 8.38
CA ILE A 875 -44.46 -26.11 8.81
C ILE A 875 -43.41 -27.20 9.00
N ARG A 876 -42.19 -26.96 8.52
CA ARG A 876 -41.09 -27.94 8.56
C ARG A 876 -39.97 -27.45 9.44
N VAL A 877 -39.28 -28.37 10.12
CA VAL A 877 -38.01 -28.07 10.81
C VAL A 877 -36.92 -27.94 9.75
N ASN A 878 -36.13 -26.86 9.79
CA ASN A 878 -34.99 -26.62 8.92
C ASN A 878 -33.76 -27.40 9.37
N PHE A 879 -33.92 -28.71 9.58
CA PHE A 879 -32.81 -29.60 9.86
C PHE A 879 -32.66 -30.64 8.75
N GLU A 880 -31.43 -30.89 8.32
CA GLU A 880 -31.13 -31.99 7.40
C GLU A 880 -31.52 -33.31 8.09
N PRO A 881 -32.41 -34.12 7.48
CA PRO A 881 -33.04 -35.24 8.19
C PRO A 881 -32.07 -36.30 8.71
N ASN A 882 -30.99 -36.61 7.99
CA ASN A 882 -30.05 -37.67 8.39
C ASN A 882 -29.15 -37.23 9.55
N LEU A 883 -28.63 -36.00 9.47
CA LEU A 883 -27.88 -35.38 10.56
C LEU A 883 -28.75 -35.24 11.80
N TYR A 884 -29.99 -34.78 11.65
CA TYR A 884 -30.91 -34.65 12.78
C TYR A 884 -31.23 -36.00 13.42
N ALA A 885 -31.51 -37.04 12.63
CA ALA A 885 -31.75 -38.39 13.14
C ALA A 885 -30.54 -38.91 13.94
N ARG A 886 -29.32 -38.72 13.42
CA ARG A 886 -28.08 -39.10 14.11
C ARG A 886 -27.91 -38.33 15.42
N ILE A 887 -28.13 -37.01 15.43
CA ILE A 887 -28.06 -36.18 16.64
C ILE A 887 -29.05 -36.70 17.69
N ARG A 888 -30.29 -37.00 17.29
CA ARG A 888 -31.32 -37.52 18.19
C ARG A 888 -30.93 -38.86 18.81
N GLU A 889 -30.33 -39.75 18.02
CA GLU A 889 -29.83 -41.04 18.50
C GLU A 889 -28.77 -40.86 19.58
N VAL A 890 -27.70 -40.10 19.31
CA VAL A 890 -26.62 -39.88 20.29
C VAL A 890 -27.06 -39.06 21.51
N ALA A 891 -28.05 -38.18 21.33
CA ALA A 891 -28.64 -37.38 22.40
C ALA A 891 -29.65 -38.16 23.26
N GLY A 892 -30.02 -39.39 22.89
CA GLY A 892 -31.06 -40.17 23.58
C GLY A 892 -32.48 -39.61 23.44
N LEU A 893 -32.77 -38.89 22.36
CA LEU A 893 -34.07 -38.26 22.10
C LEU A 893 -35.04 -39.24 21.42
N SER A 894 -35.84 -39.95 22.21
CA SER A 894 -36.78 -40.98 21.74
C SER A 894 -38.22 -40.50 21.50
N GLY A 895 -38.50 -39.20 21.62
CA GLY A 895 -39.84 -38.65 21.39
C GLY A 895 -40.33 -38.78 19.94
N PRO A 896 -41.64 -38.78 19.65
CA PRO A 896 -42.12 -38.66 18.28
C PRO A 896 -41.72 -37.28 17.72
N SER A 897 -41.20 -37.24 16.49
CA SER A 897 -40.97 -35.95 15.81
C SER A 897 -42.32 -35.32 15.49
N THR A 898 -42.73 -34.33 16.26
CA THR A 898 -43.98 -33.61 16.03
C THR A 898 -43.79 -32.54 14.97
N THR A 899 -44.74 -32.43 14.03
CA THR A 899 -44.77 -31.29 13.10
C THR A 899 -44.98 -30.00 13.90
N PRO A 900 -44.15 -28.96 13.70
CA PRO A 900 -44.36 -27.67 14.35
C PRO A 900 -45.73 -27.10 14.01
N ASP A 901 -46.41 -26.55 15.01
CA ASP A 901 -47.74 -25.94 14.89
C ASP A 901 -47.70 -24.43 14.62
N GLY A 902 -46.50 -23.86 14.51
CA GLY A 902 -46.27 -22.43 14.30
C GLY A 902 -46.45 -21.58 15.56
N SER A 903 -46.57 -22.22 16.72
CA SER A 903 -46.69 -21.55 18.00
C SER A 903 -45.33 -21.18 18.60
N ASP A 904 -45.34 -20.32 19.62
CA ASP A 904 -44.14 -19.88 20.34
C ASP A 904 -43.64 -20.94 21.35
N ALA A 905 -43.67 -22.23 20.95
CA ALA A 905 -43.33 -23.37 21.80
C ALA A 905 -41.88 -23.30 22.30
N PHE A 906 -40.97 -22.72 21.50
CA PHE A 906 -39.58 -22.53 21.90
C PHE A 906 -39.43 -21.60 23.12
N ARG A 907 -40.35 -20.64 23.36
CA ARG A 907 -40.35 -19.84 24.59
C ARG A 907 -41.20 -20.45 25.71
N ARG A 908 -42.34 -21.07 25.37
CA ARG A 908 -43.32 -21.53 26.36
C ARG A 908 -42.93 -22.83 27.06
N ALA A 909 -42.35 -23.78 26.34
CA ALA A 909 -41.91 -25.04 26.90
C ALA A 909 -40.47 -24.91 27.43
N THR A 910 -40.22 -25.45 28.63
CA THR A 910 -38.91 -25.37 29.32
C THR A 910 -38.48 -26.74 29.81
N GLY A 911 -37.18 -26.93 30.05
CA GLY A 911 -36.64 -28.23 30.50
C GLY A 911 -36.97 -29.37 29.53
N ASP A 912 -37.41 -30.51 30.06
CA ASP A 912 -37.73 -31.70 29.25
C ASP A 912 -38.96 -31.53 28.35
N ALA A 913 -39.85 -30.59 28.66
CA ALA A 913 -41.06 -30.32 27.87
C ALA A 913 -40.77 -29.62 26.54
N ARG A 914 -39.54 -29.09 26.35
CA ARG A 914 -39.12 -28.48 25.08
C ARG A 914 -39.26 -29.48 23.92
N PRO A 915 -39.66 -29.01 22.72
CA PRO A 915 -39.56 -29.81 21.51
C PRO A 915 -38.12 -30.29 21.27
N ASP A 916 -37.95 -31.48 20.70
CA ASP A 916 -36.64 -32.09 20.47
C ASP A 916 -35.76 -31.21 19.56
N GLU A 917 -36.34 -30.53 18.58
CA GLU A 917 -35.60 -29.63 17.69
C GLU A 917 -35.09 -28.38 18.42
N VAL A 918 -35.82 -27.91 19.44
CA VAL A 918 -35.40 -26.80 20.30
C VAL A 918 -34.30 -27.27 21.26
N LYS A 919 -34.35 -28.50 21.77
CA LYS A 919 -33.25 -29.08 22.58
C LYS A 919 -31.96 -29.18 21.77
N VAL A 920 -32.04 -29.57 20.49
CA VAL A 920 -30.89 -29.61 19.58
C VAL A 920 -30.38 -28.20 19.27
N PHE A 921 -31.27 -27.25 19.01
CA PHE A 921 -30.90 -25.83 18.88
C PHE A 921 -30.14 -25.34 20.12
N ASP A 922 -30.67 -25.63 21.31
CA ASP A 922 -30.09 -25.20 22.57
C ASP A 922 -28.74 -25.89 22.84
N TYR A 923 -28.56 -27.16 22.45
CA TYR A 923 -27.26 -27.82 22.49
C TYR A 923 -26.22 -27.08 21.63
N ILE A 924 -26.57 -26.75 20.38
CA ILE A 924 -25.70 -25.95 19.49
C ILE A 924 -25.38 -24.60 20.13
N TYR A 925 -26.39 -23.96 20.72
CA TYR A 925 -26.26 -22.68 21.40
C TYR A 925 -25.29 -22.76 22.59
N GLY A 926 -25.39 -23.82 23.40
CA GLY A 926 -24.51 -24.10 24.54
C GLY A 926 -23.07 -24.37 24.11
N VAL A 927 -22.85 -25.24 23.11
CA VAL A 927 -21.50 -25.52 22.59
C VAL A 927 -20.83 -24.24 22.08
N LEU A 928 -21.54 -23.45 21.27
CA LEU A 928 -21.01 -22.21 20.74
C LEU A 928 -20.84 -21.11 21.79
N HIS A 929 -21.30 -21.30 23.02
CA HIS A 929 -21.03 -20.43 24.17
C HIS A 929 -20.04 -21.04 25.18
N CYS A 930 -19.56 -22.27 24.96
CA CYS A 930 -18.56 -22.89 25.82
C CYS A 930 -17.18 -22.22 25.61
N PRO A 931 -16.57 -21.62 26.66
CA PRO A 931 -15.25 -20.98 26.55
C PRO A 931 -14.15 -21.94 26.15
N ALA A 932 -14.17 -23.18 26.66
CA ALA A 932 -13.17 -24.21 26.35
C ALA A 932 -13.21 -24.59 24.85
N TYR A 933 -14.41 -24.78 24.30
CA TYR A 933 -14.60 -25.06 22.88
C TYR A 933 -14.11 -23.90 22.00
N ARG A 934 -14.50 -22.66 22.32
CA ARG A 934 -14.05 -21.47 21.58
C ARG A 934 -12.54 -21.28 21.62
N ALA A 935 -11.89 -21.61 22.73
CA ALA A 935 -10.45 -21.51 22.89
C ALA A 935 -9.71 -22.60 22.10
N THR A 936 -10.17 -23.86 22.21
CA THR A 936 -9.57 -25.02 21.55
C THR A 936 -9.63 -24.90 20.03
N TYR A 937 -10.78 -24.48 19.49
CA TYR A 937 -11.01 -24.40 18.04
C TYR A 937 -10.96 -22.97 17.50
N ALA A 938 -10.25 -22.07 18.19
CA ALA A 938 -10.23 -20.64 17.88
C ALA A 938 -9.79 -20.34 16.43
N GLU A 939 -8.83 -21.09 15.89
CA GLU A 939 -8.34 -20.92 14.52
C GLU A 939 -9.40 -21.34 13.49
N PHE A 940 -10.06 -22.47 13.71
CA PHE A 940 -11.02 -23.05 12.76
C PHE A 940 -12.36 -22.30 12.73
N LEU A 941 -12.80 -21.80 13.89
CA LEU A 941 -14.01 -20.95 14.01
C LEU A 941 -13.90 -19.63 13.25
N LYS A 942 -12.69 -19.21 12.82
CA LYS A 942 -12.48 -17.99 12.03
C LYS A 942 -12.52 -18.23 10.52
N ILE A 943 -12.37 -19.48 10.06
CA ILE A 943 -12.09 -19.82 8.66
C ILE A 943 -13.34 -20.24 7.90
N ASP A 944 -14.26 -20.95 8.54
CA ASP A 944 -15.50 -21.41 7.92
C ASP A 944 -16.64 -21.49 8.95
N PHE A 945 -17.84 -21.87 8.48
CA PHE A 945 -19.00 -22.05 9.35
C PHE A 945 -18.69 -22.98 10.55
N PRO A 946 -19.23 -22.67 11.74
CA PRO A 946 -18.95 -23.43 12.96
C PRO A 946 -19.37 -24.90 12.82
N ARG A 947 -18.50 -25.81 13.29
CA ARG A 947 -18.76 -27.26 13.37
C ARG A 947 -19.01 -27.69 14.81
N ILE A 948 -20.13 -28.34 15.07
CA ILE A 948 -20.54 -28.74 16.41
C ILE A 948 -20.16 -30.20 16.64
N PRO A 949 -19.45 -30.55 17.72
CA PRO A 949 -19.20 -31.93 18.10
C PRO A 949 -20.53 -32.64 18.38
N PHE A 950 -20.61 -33.89 17.96
CA PHE A 950 -21.70 -34.76 18.41
C PHE A 950 -21.61 -34.90 19.93
N PRO A 951 -22.74 -34.91 20.65
CA PRO A 951 -22.71 -35.09 22.09
C PRO A 951 -22.04 -36.43 22.44
N PRO A 952 -21.05 -36.44 23.35
CA PRO A 952 -20.39 -37.67 23.78
C PRO A 952 -21.33 -38.67 24.45
N SER A 953 -22.39 -38.17 25.09
CA SER A 953 -23.42 -38.96 25.76
C SER A 953 -24.74 -38.18 25.89
N PRO A 954 -25.87 -38.85 26.14
CA PRO A 954 -27.15 -38.20 26.43
C PRO A 954 -27.09 -37.25 27.65
N GLU A 955 -26.27 -37.58 28.65
CA GLU A 955 -26.08 -36.74 29.84
C GLU A 955 -25.39 -35.42 29.51
N VAL A 956 -24.32 -35.48 28.69
CA VAL A 956 -23.61 -34.27 28.24
C VAL A 956 -24.53 -33.44 27.33
N PHE A 957 -25.28 -34.09 26.43
CA PHE A 957 -26.27 -33.39 25.61
C PHE A 957 -27.27 -32.62 26.47
N ARG A 958 -27.86 -33.28 27.49
CA ARG A 958 -28.84 -32.66 28.39
C ARG A 958 -28.23 -31.47 29.13
N ALA A 959 -27.07 -31.65 29.76
CA ALA A 959 -26.41 -30.60 30.53
C ALA A 959 -26.07 -29.36 29.67
N VAL A 960 -25.49 -29.57 28.49
CA VAL A 960 -25.14 -28.47 27.57
C VAL A 960 -26.40 -27.81 26.98
N SER A 961 -27.42 -28.60 26.62
CA SER A 961 -28.70 -28.10 26.12
C SER A 961 -29.49 -27.30 27.16
N GLU A 962 -29.40 -27.66 28.45
CA GLU A 962 -30.01 -26.88 29.54
C GLU A 962 -29.31 -25.52 29.72
N LYS A 963 -27.98 -25.46 29.67
CA LYS A 963 -27.24 -24.19 29.69
C LYS A 963 -27.55 -23.35 28.44
N GLY A 964 -27.66 -24.01 27.29
CA GLY A 964 -28.11 -23.41 26.04
C GLY A 964 -29.50 -22.79 26.14
N GLU A 965 -30.44 -23.46 26.81
CA GLU A 965 -31.78 -22.93 27.08
C GLU A 965 -31.70 -21.62 27.88
N GLN A 966 -30.95 -21.63 28.98
CA GLN A 966 -30.81 -20.46 29.86
C GLN A 966 -30.27 -19.27 29.07
N LEU A 967 -29.22 -19.49 28.27
CA LEU A 967 -28.64 -18.48 27.40
C LEU A 967 -29.62 -17.99 26.32
N ARG A 968 -30.31 -18.90 25.62
CA ARG A 968 -31.28 -18.55 24.59
C ARG A 968 -32.38 -17.66 25.17
N ARG A 969 -32.99 -18.07 26.29
CA ARG A 969 -34.10 -17.33 26.92
C ARG A 969 -33.67 -15.94 27.39
N LEU A 970 -32.47 -15.82 27.96
CA LEU A 970 -31.87 -14.52 28.29
C LEU A 970 -31.66 -13.67 27.03
N HIS A 971 -31.08 -14.25 25.97
CA HIS A 971 -30.78 -13.53 24.73
C HIS A 971 -32.03 -13.15 23.91
N LEU A 972 -33.13 -13.88 24.07
CA LEU A 972 -34.46 -13.51 23.56
C LEU A 972 -35.19 -12.48 24.45
N MET A 973 -34.54 -12.03 25.52
CA MET A 973 -35.02 -11.06 26.50
C MET A 973 -36.34 -11.48 27.19
N GLU A 974 -36.48 -12.76 27.54
CA GLU A 974 -37.65 -13.25 28.28
C GLU A 974 -37.65 -12.76 29.73
N ASP A 975 -38.68 -12.03 30.13
CA ASP A 975 -38.78 -11.45 31.49
C ASP A 975 -38.64 -12.49 32.61
N ALA A 976 -39.23 -13.68 32.41
CA ALA A 976 -39.16 -14.77 33.37
C ALA A 976 -37.74 -15.34 33.55
N ALA A 977 -36.87 -15.22 32.53
CA ALA A 977 -35.48 -15.67 32.61
C ALA A 977 -34.55 -14.59 33.15
N ILE A 978 -34.82 -13.31 32.85
CA ILE A 978 -34.01 -12.17 33.31
C ILE A 978 -34.19 -11.95 34.82
N GLY A 979 -35.44 -12.00 35.29
CA GLY A 979 -35.80 -11.66 36.67
C GLY A 979 -35.53 -10.19 37.01
N ASP A 980 -35.22 -9.92 38.27
CA ASP A 980 -34.96 -8.57 38.75
C ASP A 980 -33.65 -7.98 38.20
N THR A 981 -33.67 -6.68 37.86
CA THR A 981 -32.53 -5.95 37.32
C THR A 981 -31.99 -4.93 38.35
N PRO A 982 -31.00 -5.28 39.19
CA PRO A 982 -30.53 -4.45 40.29
C PRO A 982 -29.55 -3.34 39.85
N TYR A 983 -29.87 -2.62 38.77
CA TYR A 983 -29.02 -1.60 38.16
C TYR A 983 -29.74 -0.25 38.14
N PRO A 984 -29.85 0.46 39.28
CA PRO A 984 -30.65 1.67 39.37
C PRO A 984 -30.14 2.77 38.44
N PHE A 985 -31.05 3.53 37.84
CA PHE A 985 -30.72 4.73 37.10
C PHE A 985 -30.77 5.91 38.07
N GLU A 986 -29.62 6.51 38.35
CA GLU A 986 -29.42 7.51 39.41
C GLU A 986 -28.90 8.84 38.85
N GLY A 987 -29.08 9.90 39.63
CA GLY A 987 -28.66 11.27 39.30
C GLY A 987 -29.79 12.14 38.74
N ASP A 988 -29.62 13.46 38.86
CA ASP A 988 -30.59 14.45 38.38
C ASP A 988 -30.20 15.01 37.01
N GLY A 989 -31.10 15.00 36.04
CA GLY A 989 -30.83 15.51 34.69
C GLY A 989 -31.90 15.16 33.65
N SER A 990 -31.68 15.57 32.40
CA SER A 990 -32.64 15.43 31.28
C SER A 990 -32.81 14.00 30.76
N GLY A 991 -31.96 13.05 31.17
CA GLY A 991 -31.89 11.69 30.62
C GLY A 991 -31.27 11.64 29.22
N GLU A 992 -30.70 12.73 28.72
CA GLU A 992 -30.05 12.78 27.41
C GLU A 992 -28.70 12.05 27.43
N VAL A 993 -28.48 11.19 26.43
CA VAL A 993 -27.21 10.48 26.25
C VAL A 993 -26.21 11.38 25.54
N GLU A 994 -25.08 11.66 26.18
CA GLU A 994 -24.02 12.49 25.61
C GLU A 994 -22.79 11.65 25.24
N LYS A 995 -22.03 11.23 26.24
CA LYS A 995 -20.80 10.47 26.09
C LYS A 995 -20.79 9.31 27.09
N PRO A 996 -21.28 8.13 26.68
CA PRO A 996 -21.30 6.96 27.54
C PRO A 996 -19.90 6.57 28.02
N ALA A 997 -19.75 6.33 29.31
CA ALA A 997 -18.49 5.92 29.92
C ALA A 997 -18.71 5.00 31.12
N PHE A 998 -17.80 4.05 31.32
CA PHE A 998 -17.79 3.20 32.51
C PHE A 998 -16.69 3.65 33.48
N ALA A 999 -17.06 3.86 34.73
CA ALA A 999 -16.12 4.18 35.81
C ALA A 999 -16.70 3.72 37.15
N GLU A 1000 -15.87 3.07 37.99
CA GLU A 1000 -16.22 2.73 39.38
C GLU A 1000 -17.57 1.98 39.54
N GLY A 1001 -17.85 1.03 38.63
CA GLY A 1001 -19.10 0.26 38.68
C GLY A 1001 -20.34 1.05 38.24
N LYS A 1002 -20.15 2.19 37.56
CA LYS A 1002 -21.21 3.04 37.01
C LYS A 1002 -21.07 3.16 35.51
N VAL A 1003 -22.20 3.07 34.79
CA VAL A 1003 -22.30 3.45 33.38
C VAL A 1003 -22.93 4.81 33.28
N TRP A 1004 -22.10 5.83 33.08
CA TRP A 1004 -22.52 7.21 32.87
C TRP A 1004 -23.10 7.38 31.47
N ILE A 1005 -24.27 8.02 31.36
CA ILE A 1005 -24.82 8.44 30.06
C ILE A 1005 -24.48 9.90 29.74
N ASN A 1006 -24.27 10.71 30.77
CA ASN A 1006 -23.82 12.10 30.75
C ASN A 1006 -23.06 12.40 32.07
N SER A 1007 -22.74 13.66 32.37
CA SER A 1007 -21.98 14.03 33.58
C SER A 1007 -22.74 13.93 34.90
N HIS A 1008 -24.08 13.77 34.87
CA HIS A 1008 -24.93 13.81 36.06
C HIS A 1008 -25.69 12.51 36.31
N GLN A 1009 -25.98 11.72 35.27
CA GLN A 1009 -26.83 10.54 35.33
C GLN A 1009 -26.12 9.27 34.87
N TYR A 1010 -26.37 8.17 35.59
CA TYR A 1010 -25.71 6.90 35.37
C TYR A 1010 -26.56 5.69 35.79
N PHE A 1011 -26.22 4.51 35.28
CA PHE A 1011 -26.67 3.22 35.80
C PHE A 1011 -25.68 2.73 36.85
N GLY A 1012 -26.15 2.49 38.08
CA GLY A 1012 -25.35 2.05 39.21
C GLY A 1012 -25.19 0.53 39.30
N HIS A 1013 -24.21 0.08 40.09
CA HIS A 1013 -23.92 -1.33 40.39
C HIS A 1013 -23.64 -2.22 39.17
N VAL A 1014 -23.09 -1.63 38.10
CA VAL A 1014 -22.82 -2.34 36.85
C VAL A 1014 -21.47 -3.09 36.93
N PRO A 1015 -21.43 -4.41 36.74
CA PRO A 1015 -20.18 -5.16 36.65
C PRO A 1015 -19.38 -4.77 35.40
N ALA A 1016 -18.05 -4.69 35.51
CA ALA A 1016 -17.18 -4.36 34.37
C ALA A 1016 -17.38 -5.32 33.18
N ILE A 1017 -17.61 -6.60 33.48
CA ILE A 1017 -17.84 -7.62 32.44
C ILE A 1017 -19.02 -7.28 31.54
N ALA A 1018 -20.11 -6.70 32.05
CA ALA A 1018 -21.27 -6.33 31.23
C ALA A 1018 -20.94 -5.21 30.23
N TRP A 1019 -20.05 -4.29 30.60
CA TRP A 1019 -19.59 -3.21 29.74
C TRP A 1019 -18.60 -3.69 28.66
N GLU A 1020 -17.80 -4.71 29.01
CA GLU A 1020 -16.72 -5.24 28.16
C GLU A 1020 -17.16 -6.42 27.28
N PHE A 1021 -18.28 -7.07 27.61
CA PHE A 1021 -18.75 -8.29 26.95
C PHE A 1021 -19.00 -8.08 25.45
N HIS A 1022 -18.54 -9.04 24.64
CA HIS A 1022 -18.69 -9.00 23.19
C HIS A 1022 -19.74 -10.01 22.71
N ILE A 1023 -20.61 -9.56 21.81
CA ILE A 1023 -21.43 -10.42 20.95
C ILE A 1023 -21.09 -10.05 19.51
N GLY A 1024 -20.48 -10.99 18.80
CA GLY A 1024 -19.79 -10.71 17.54
C GLY A 1024 -18.72 -9.63 17.71
N GLY A 1025 -18.73 -8.65 16.80
CA GLY A 1025 -17.83 -7.50 16.80
C GLY A 1025 -18.29 -6.32 17.66
N TYR A 1026 -19.43 -6.43 18.36
CA TYR A 1026 -19.97 -5.34 19.17
C TYR A 1026 -19.87 -5.62 20.67
N GLN A 1027 -19.71 -4.53 21.44
CA GLN A 1027 -19.96 -4.51 22.89
C GLN A 1027 -21.38 -3.97 23.10
N PRO A 1028 -22.40 -4.81 23.32
CA PRO A 1028 -23.80 -4.39 23.19
C PRO A 1028 -24.19 -3.28 24.17
N ALA A 1029 -23.72 -3.35 25.43
CA ALA A 1029 -23.95 -2.32 26.43
C ALA A 1029 -23.41 -0.94 26.00
N GLN A 1030 -22.27 -0.89 25.30
CA GLN A 1030 -21.72 0.36 24.80
C GLN A 1030 -22.44 0.83 23.53
N LYS A 1031 -22.61 -0.10 22.58
CA LYS A 1031 -23.15 0.19 21.25
C LYS A 1031 -24.57 0.73 21.33
N TRP A 1032 -25.40 0.16 22.20
CA TRP A 1032 -26.80 0.58 22.37
C TRP A 1032 -26.94 2.03 22.84
N LEU A 1033 -26.08 2.48 23.78
CA LEU A 1033 -26.04 3.88 24.23
C LEU A 1033 -25.41 4.80 23.19
N LYS A 1034 -24.31 4.38 22.54
CA LYS A 1034 -23.65 5.19 21.49
C LYS A 1034 -24.61 5.52 20.35
N ASP A 1035 -25.46 4.58 19.97
CA ASP A 1035 -26.47 4.77 18.91
C ASP A 1035 -27.63 5.68 19.32
N ARG A 1036 -27.73 6.02 20.61
CA ARG A 1036 -28.75 6.93 21.18
C ARG A 1036 -28.17 8.27 21.61
N LYS A 1037 -26.94 8.59 21.21
CA LYS A 1037 -26.33 9.91 21.49
C LYS A 1037 -27.25 11.05 20.98
N GLY A 1038 -27.47 12.06 21.82
CA GLY A 1038 -28.37 13.18 21.57
C GLY A 1038 -29.86 12.87 21.75
N ARG A 1039 -30.19 11.69 22.32
CA ARG A 1039 -31.58 11.31 22.62
C ARG A 1039 -31.77 11.19 24.12
N THR A 1040 -32.95 11.62 24.58
CA THR A 1040 -33.42 11.38 25.95
C THR A 1040 -33.93 9.95 26.09
N LEU A 1041 -33.45 9.24 27.11
CA LEU A 1041 -33.92 7.90 27.44
C LEU A 1041 -35.26 7.97 28.16
N GLY A 1042 -36.28 7.31 27.59
CA GLY A 1042 -37.56 7.11 28.26
C GLY A 1042 -37.51 6.00 29.32
N TRP A 1043 -38.63 5.79 29.99
CA TRP A 1043 -38.75 4.72 31.00
C TRP A 1043 -38.52 3.32 30.41
N ASP A 1044 -39.02 3.07 29.19
CA ASP A 1044 -38.83 1.79 28.51
C ASP A 1044 -37.37 1.58 28.06
N ASP A 1045 -36.70 2.66 27.63
CA ASP A 1045 -35.27 2.65 27.28
C ASP A 1045 -34.41 2.28 28.50
N ILE A 1046 -34.69 2.89 29.65
CA ILE A 1046 -33.99 2.62 30.91
C ILE A 1046 -34.16 1.15 31.31
N ARG A 1047 -35.40 0.64 31.33
CA ARG A 1047 -35.69 -0.76 31.66
C ARG A 1047 -35.04 -1.73 30.67
N HIS A 1048 -35.08 -1.41 29.38
CA HIS A 1048 -34.44 -2.21 28.35
C HIS A 1048 -32.92 -2.28 28.57
N TYR A 1049 -32.28 -1.16 28.88
CA TYR A 1049 -30.85 -1.12 29.14
C TYR A 1049 -30.44 -1.90 30.40
N GLN A 1050 -31.24 -1.81 31.47
CA GLN A 1050 -31.05 -2.61 32.69
C GLN A 1050 -31.10 -4.11 32.39
N LYS A 1051 -32.01 -4.55 31.52
CA LYS A 1051 -32.08 -5.94 31.04
C LYS A 1051 -30.81 -6.32 30.28
N ILE A 1052 -30.29 -5.46 29.40
CA ILE A 1052 -29.02 -5.73 28.68
C ILE A 1052 -27.89 -5.97 29.69
N ILE A 1053 -27.74 -5.14 30.71
CA ILE A 1053 -26.69 -5.31 31.74
C ILE A 1053 -26.86 -6.65 32.46
N LYS A 1054 -28.09 -7.00 32.86
CA LYS A 1054 -28.39 -8.27 33.54
C LYS A 1054 -28.05 -9.46 32.66
N ILE A 1055 -28.51 -9.46 31.42
CA ILE A 1055 -28.29 -10.52 30.44
C ILE A 1055 -26.80 -10.75 30.25
N LEU A 1056 -26.01 -9.71 29.95
CA LEU A 1056 -24.57 -9.86 29.70
C LEU A 1056 -23.81 -10.40 30.91
N THR A 1057 -24.22 -10.01 32.12
CA THR A 1057 -23.64 -10.52 33.37
C THR A 1057 -23.97 -12.01 33.57
N GLU A 1058 -25.23 -12.40 33.39
CA GLU A 1058 -25.66 -13.80 33.53
C GLU A 1058 -25.09 -14.69 32.42
N THR A 1059 -24.95 -14.17 31.21
CA THR A 1059 -24.32 -14.88 30.09
C THR A 1059 -22.89 -15.27 30.44
N ASP A 1060 -22.07 -14.36 30.97
CA ASP A 1060 -20.70 -14.68 31.42
C ASP A 1060 -20.69 -15.76 32.52
N ARG A 1061 -21.60 -15.66 33.50
CA ARG A 1061 -21.73 -16.67 34.57
C ARG A 1061 -22.08 -18.04 33.99
N ILE A 1062 -23.11 -18.13 33.17
CA ILE A 1062 -23.60 -19.39 32.60
C ILE A 1062 -22.53 -20.02 31.68
N MET A 1063 -21.84 -19.23 30.87
CA MET A 1063 -20.76 -19.71 30.01
C MET A 1063 -19.67 -20.46 30.78
N LYS A 1064 -19.32 -19.97 31.98
CA LYS A 1064 -18.31 -20.60 32.85
C LYS A 1064 -18.78 -21.91 33.48
N GLU A 1065 -20.07 -22.18 33.47
CA GLU A 1065 -20.69 -23.41 34.00
C GLU A 1065 -20.91 -24.47 32.91
N ILE A 1066 -20.54 -24.21 31.65
CA ILE A 1066 -20.69 -25.18 30.56
C ILE A 1066 -19.51 -26.15 30.57
N GLU A 1067 -19.79 -27.39 30.94
CA GLU A 1067 -18.84 -28.50 30.84
C GLU A 1067 -19.08 -29.28 29.54
N LEU A 1068 -18.11 -29.21 28.64
CA LEU A 1068 -18.13 -29.94 27.36
C LEU A 1068 -16.78 -30.68 27.22
N PRO A 1069 -16.76 -32.02 27.28
CA PRO A 1069 -15.58 -32.81 26.96
C PRO A 1069 -15.18 -32.59 25.50
N LEU A 1070 -13.91 -32.28 25.24
CA LEU A 1070 -13.36 -32.02 23.89
C LEU A 1070 -12.38 -33.09 23.42
N ASP A 1071 -12.23 -34.17 24.20
CA ASP A 1071 -11.26 -35.25 24.03
C ASP A 1071 -11.85 -36.48 23.33
#